data_AF-A0A183H2E6-F1
#
_entry.id   AF-A0A183H2E6-F1
#
_cell.length_a   1.000
_cell.length_b   1.000
_cell.length_c   1.000
_cell.angle_alpha   90.00
_cell.angle_beta   90.00
_cell.angle_gamma   90.00
#
_symmetry.space_group_name_H-M   'P 1'
#
loop_
_entity.id
_entity.type
_entity.pdbx_description
1 polymer ?
#
loop_
_entity_poly.entity_id
_entity_poly.type
_entity_poly.pdbx_seq_one_letter_code
_entity_poly.pdbx_strand_id
1 'polypeptide(L)'
;MLQRYMVDIYAITGAVDDIGMVYRNLRPIWANNTVSHLVDPCIKILSKIPSSRPAVLNYVGMLTHEATHLYLSKKENPHIAADSANIERAVRKLTSEFRRLLIRTQSKGFAFDILVWACNLFVEICKYNYERPIAKNAGISPPSLLGLFDSCPAVSSVIKLTDKAIALLLNTTPDECLSTLIDASAHGFCFAWIWLHIAVSFPDTIVAHLLKIGMQDFKRYLNAVLTNQAPIEVHENHKQKFLPICDVFTFLASQNNAELRNAMRELISNDREVLENPTATSEQLQNLSLPFLVKIVANSAEVLRFLVHNVYDLITTSFIISGSKYVSQLNKQCLLPLLPNMEYTYTAFMRQIAFYLNSDALAHIVELMLPIAFNDNIFEKLGNYDQPFQQSMKDSALQILTEIIGMVVSLVHNQVMHNVGESALLKRCASNFEVLEEAVQYSMAGGEKSKLFIPYVHAFCIASGPVRTTEVIARYIIEAKDDEQLICLIALLTSLIIFAPNTSEDAIINFFANRTTLMLEKKRESAKKFAQINSLSSAAFFKDDFYDIKWLYNLRTLNEWEKMADDEHAIKSIRFEMSKHYGELATEILRWALDVLSSLKRKEKTDESIKAMRDSTAQAVLSLCSSIGPPSVLEPKYPYKLSAQFASLIIFLLDYVGREDDPTGLALFTNACTCASEFLASQVGYVREQFIIHLLDEAFAKAFSLFGCSSLNAWETELQFSSGFQRTNYSTDILDADEDDELEESLFDLARKLPLYQQKAVHLAHSGIIGRGAKRLEVKNVKGGNMMRRLVFFECLQRFCSTVGPDRNLIPFQQVHKQL
;
A
#
# COMPACT_ATOMS: atom_id res chain seq x y z
N MET A 1 16.05 55.98 -62.05
CA MET A 1 14.91 55.79 -61.13
C MET A 1 15.25 54.82 -59.99
N LEU A 2 15.74 53.61 -60.28
CA LEU A 2 16.26 52.65 -59.28
C LEU A 2 17.32 53.26 -58.33
N GLN A 3 18.29 53.98 -58.86
CA GLN A 3 19.33 54.65 -58.08
C GLN A 3 18.76 55.68 -57.08
N ARG A 4 17.65 56.33 -57.42
CA ARG A 4 16.97 57.30 -56.52
C ARG A 4 16.30 56.59 -55.34
N TYR A 5 15.65 55.45 -55.58
CA TYR A 5 15.11 54.62 -54.49
C TYR A 5 16.19 54.06 -53.56
N MET A 6 17.37 53.73 -54.11
CA MET A 6 18.50 53.28 -53.30
C MET A 6 19.10 54.41 -52.44
N VAL A 7 19.18 55.64 -52.97
CA VAL A 7 19.61 56.81 -52.20
C VAL A 7 18.62 57.13 -51.08
N ASP A 8 17.31 57.11 -51.39
CA ASP A 8 16.26 57.39 -50.41
C ASP A 8 16.27 56.39 -49.24
N ILE A 9 16.55 55.11 -49.50
CA ILE A 9 16.67 54.11 -48.42
C ILE A 9 18.01 54.19 -47.69
N TYR A 10 19.11 54.47 -48.40
CA TYR A 10 20.42 54.64 -47.77
C TYR A 10 20.43 55.82 -46.78
N ALA A 11 19.68 56.89 -47.07
CA ALA A 11 19.53 58.04 -46.18
C ALA A 11 18.94 57.69 -44.81
N ILE A 12 18.16 56.61 -44.71
CA ILE A 12 17.58 56.14 -43.44
C ILE A 12 18.34 54.96 -42.83
N THR A 13 18.90 54.07 -43.65
CA THR A 13 19.63 52.88 -43.16
C THR A 13 21.09 53.14 -42.85
N GLY A 14 21.74 54.09 -43.52
CA GLY A 14 23.17 54.41 -43.36
C GLY A 14 23.51 55.20 -42.09
N ALA A 15 22.53 55.43 -41.21
CA ALA A 15 22.73 56.13 -39.94
C ALA A 15 23.42 55.25 -38.87
N VAL A 16 23.50 53.94 -39.08
CA VAL A 16 24.00 52.97 -38.11
C VAL A 16 24.80 51.88 -38.81
N ASP A 17 26.05 51.70 -38.39
CA ASP A 17 26.93 50.64 -38.90
C ASP A 17 26.84 49.34 -38.06
N ASP A 18 26.55 49.44 -36.75
CA ASP A 18 26.35 48.28 -35.86
C ASP A 18 25.16 48.44 -34.89
N ILE A 19 24.60 47.31 -34.43
CA ILE A 19 23.47 47.30 -33.47
C ILE A 19 23.86 47.94 -32.13
N GLY A 20 25.13 47.83 -31.74
CA GLY A 20 25.67 48.40 -30.51
C GLY A 20 25.51 49.92 -30.44
N MET A 21 25.53 50.63 -31.57
CA MET A 21 25.29 52.07 -31.62
C MET A 21 23.90 52.45 -31.09
N VAL A 22 22.88 51.60 -31.32
CA VAL A 22 21.51 51.83 -30.82
C VAL A 22 21.47 51.83 -29.28
N TYR A 23 22.27 50.97 -28.64
CA TYR A 23 22.30 50.83 -27.18
C TYR A 23 23.35 51.71 -26.49
N ARG A 24 24.40 52.14 -27.20
CA ARG A 24 25.45 53.04 -26.67
C ARG A 24 25.08 54.52 -26.80
N ASN A 25 24.30 54.90 -27.82
CA ASN A 25 23.92 56.28 -28.04
C ASN A 25 22.77 56.69 -27.12
N LEU A 26 23.01 57.74 -26.31
CA LEU A 26 21.99 58.34 -25.45
C LEU A 26 20.94 59.14 -26.23
N ARG A 27 21.20 59.46 -27.51
CA ARG A 27 20.26 60.18 -28.37
C ARG A 27 19.54 59.20 -29.31
N PRO A 28 18.20 59.30 -29.42
CA PRO A 28 17.46 58.54 -30.41
C PRO A 28 17.95 58.83 -31.83
N ILE A 29 18.10 57.79 -32.64
CA ILE A 29 18.59 57.85 -34.02
C ILE A 29 17.41 58.08 -34.95
N TRP A 30 16.36 57.27 -34.83
CA TRP A 30 15.19 57.34 -35.69
C TRP A 30 13.93 57.92 -35.01
N ALA A 31 13.89 58.01 -33.67
CA ALA A 31 12.65 58.36 -32.96
C ALA A 31 12.08 59.74 -33.29
N ASN A 32 12.97 60.69 -33.57
CA ASN A 32 12.60 62.07 -33.88
C ASN A 32 12.12 62.26 -35.34
N ASN A 33 12.25 61.23 -36.18
CA ASN A 33 11.79 61.29 -37.57
C ASN A 33 10.29 61.01 -37.67
N THR A 34 9.66 61.62 -38.68
CA THR A 34 8.25 61.36 -38.97
C THR A 34 8.05 59.93 -39.49
N VAL A 35 6.88 59.35 -39.22
CA VAL A 35 6.55 57.99 -39.65
C VAL A 35 6.64 57.82 -41.18
N SER A 36 6.23 58.84 -41.95
CA SER A 36 6.35 58.83 -43.41
C SER A 36 7.80 58.77 -43.88
N HIS A 37 8.70 59.51 -43.21
CA HIS A 37 10.13 59.48 -43.51
C HIS A 37 10.74 58.09 -43.28
N LEU A 38 10.32 57.40 -42.22
CA LEU A 38 10.82 56.06 -41.88
C LEU A 38 10.22 54.95 -42.75
N VAL A 39 9.00 55.13 -43.28
CA VAL A 39 8.23 54.05 -43.91
C VAL A 39 8.19 54.15 -45.44
N ASP A 40 7.99 55.34 -45.99
CA ASP A 40 7.69 55.51 -47.41
C ASP A 40 8.83 55.04 -48.34
N PRO A 41 10.13 55.29 -48.04
CA PRO A 41 11.23 54.74 -48.82
C PRO A 41 11.23 53.20 -48.85
N CYS A 42 10.96 52.57 -47.71
CA CYS A 42 10.88 51.12 -47.57
C CYS A 42 9.71 50.52 -48.37
N ILE A 43 8.51 51.11 -48.30
CA ILE A 43 7.35 50.61 -49.07
C ILE A 43 7.60 50.75 -50.58
N LYS A 44 8.16 51.88 -51.02
CA LYS A 44 8.49 52.10 -52.43
C LYS A 44 9.47 51.04 -52.93
N ILE A 45 10.56 50.79 -52.20
CA ILE A 45 11.56 49.80 -52.63
C ILE A 45 11.02 48.37 -52.59
N LEU A 46 10.25 48.00 -51.56
CA LEU A 46 9.61 46.67 -51.45
C LEU A 46 8.68 46.39 -52.63
N SER A 47 7.97 47.41 -53.12
CA SER A 47 7.06 47.28 -54.26
C SER A 47 7.76 47.15 -55.61
N LYS A 48 8.98 47.69 -55.75
CA LYS A 48 9.71 47.78 -57.02
C LYS A 48 10.87 46.80 -57.15
N ILE A 49 11.47 46.36 -56.03
CA ILE A 49 12.68 45.54 -56.00
C ILE A 49 12.51 44.42 -54.97
N PRO A 50 12.08 43.21 -55.38
CA PRO A 50 11.93 42.07 -54.46
C PRO A 50 13.21 41.71 -53.70
N SER A 51 14.39 41.85 -54.32
CA SER A 51 15.68 41.58 -53.68
C SER A 51 16.04 42.54 -52.54
N SER A 52 15.27 43.63 -52.34
CA SER A 52 15.46 44.55 -51.22
C SER A 52 14.86 44.03 -49.90
N ARG A 53 14.03 42.98 -49.93
CA ARG A 53 13.30 42.46 -48.76
C ARG A 53 14.21 42.18 -47.54
N PRO A 54 15.36 41.49 -47.67
CA PRO A 54 16.23 41.22 -46.51
C PRO A 54 16.79 42.50 -45.89
N ALA A 55 17.18 43.47 -46.72
CA ALA A 55 17.70 44.75 -46.24
C ALA A 55 16.63 45.57 -45.49
N VAL A 56 15.38 45.55 -45.98
CA VAL A 56 14.27 46.23 -45.32
C VAL A 56 13.87 45.48 -44.03
N LEU A 57 13.92 44.15 -44.00
CA LEU A 57 13.74 43.38 -42.75
C LEU A 57 14.81 43.75 -41.72
N ASN A 58 16.08 43.81 -42.12
CA ASN A 58 17.16 44.22 -41.24
C ASN A 58 16.92 45.63 -40.66
N TYR A 59 16.48 46.57 -41.51
CA TYR A 59 16.10 47.91 -41.04
C TYR A 59 14.93 47.89 -40.06
N VAL A 60 13.90 47.06 -40.28
CA VAL A 60 12.82 46.85 -39.30
C VAL A 60 13.38 46.32 -37.98
N GLY A 61 14.38 45.45 -38.02
CA GLY A 61 15.09 44.95 -36.84
C GLY A 61 15.77 46.09 -36.07
N MET A 62 16.48 46.98 -36.77
CA MET A 62 17.14 48.14 -36.16
C MET A 62 16.14 49.09 -35.49
N LEU A 63 15.03 49.39 -36.18
CA LEU A 63 13.93 50.16 -35.61
C LEU A 63 13.33 49.47 -34.37
N THR A 64 13.23 48.14 -34.38
CA THR A 64 12.72 47.37 -33.25
C THR A 64 13.66 47.42 -32.05
N HIS A 65 14.98 47.36 -32.26
CA HIS A 65 15.95 47.56 -31.19
C HIS A 65 15.84 48.95 -30.55
N GLU A 66 15.80 50.01 -31.35
CA GLU A 66 15.69 51.37 -30.80
C GLU A 66 14.36 51.56 -30.06
N ALA A 67 13.24 51.10 -30.64
CA ALA A 67 11.94 51.16 -29.97
C ALA A 67 11.94 50.40 -28.64
N THR A 68 12.53 49.20 -28.60
CA THR A 68 12.60 48.39 -27.38
C THR A 68 13.50 49.04 -26.33
N HIS A 69 14.66 49.57 -26.74
CA HIS A 69 15.58 50.25 -25.84
C HIS A 69 14.89 51.45 -25.18
N LEU A 70 14.25 52.32 -25.97
CA LEU A 70 13.54 53.51 -25.49
C LEU A 70 12.33 53.17 -24.62
N TYR A 71 11.54 52.17 -25.03
CA TYR A 71 10.36 51.72 -24.29
C TYR A 71 10.73 51.19 -22.90
N LEU A 72 11.76 50.35 -22.81
CA LEU A 72 12.24 49.82 -21.53
C LEU A 72 12.91 50.91 -20.68
N SER A 73 13.70 51.80 -21.28
CA SER A 73 14.29 52.96 -20.58
C SER A 73 13.21 53.83 -19.93
N LYS A 74 12.11 54.11 -20.65
CA LYS A 74 10.98 54.89 -20.13
C LYS A 74 10.24 54.19 -18.98
N LYS A 75 10.14 52.86 -19.01
CA LYS A 75 9.59 52.10 -17.88
C LYS A 75 10.53 52.06 -16.67
N GLU A 76 11.84 52.06 -16.89
CA GLU A 76 12.84 52.14 -15.81
C GLU A 76 12.87 53.52 -15.16
N ASN A 77 12.76 54.57 -15.96
CA ASN A 77 12.74 55.94 -15.49
C ASN A 77 11.69 56.76 -16.27
N PRO A 78 10.53 57.06 -15.65
CA PRO A 78 9.46 57.83 -16.28
C PRO A 78 9.86 59.25 -16.72
N HIS A 79 10.96 59.80 -16.20
CA HIS A 79 11.47 61.13 -16.55
C HIS A 79 12.26 61.17 -17.86
N ILE A 80 12.53 60.03 -18.50
CA ILE A 80 13.15 59.98 -19.82
C ILE A 80 12.14 60.48 -20.87
N ALA A 81 12.43 61.65 -21.45
CA ALA A 81 11.54 62.35 -22.39
C ALA A 81 11.49 61.75 -23.82
N ALA A 82 12.15 60.62 -24.07
CA ALA A 82 12.18 60.02 -25.40
C ALA A 82 10.83 59.37 -25.75
N ASP A 83 10.22 59.81 -26.86
CA ASP A 83 8.98 59.24 -27.39
C ASP A 83 9.28 58.19 -28.47
N SER A 84 8.91 56.93 -28.20
CA SER A 84 9.07 55.80 -29.14
C SER A 84 7.91 55.66 -30.12
N ALA A 85 6.84 56.46 -30.00
CA ALA A 85 5.58 56.25 -30.74
C ALA A 85 5.75 56.27 -32.26
N ASN A 86 6.60 57.14 -32.79
CA ASN A 86 6.87 57.20 -34.24
C ASN A 86 7.53 55.92 -34.76
N ILE A 87 8.53 55.40 -34.06
CA ILE A 87 9.22 54.16 -34.45
C ILE A 87 8.28 52.97 -34.28
N GLU A 88 7.55 52.88 -33.17
CA GLU A 88 6.58 51.81 -32.94
C GLU A 88 5.52 51.76 -34.05
N ARG A 89 5.02 52.93 -34.48
CA ARG A 89 4.07 53.02 -35.60
C ARG A 89 4.73 52.66 -36.93
N ALA A 90 6.00 53.02 -37.15
CA ALA A 90 6.76 52.65 -38.34
C ALA A 90 6.98 51.13 -38.41
N VAL A 91 7.46 50.49 -37.34
CA VAL A 91 7.63 49.04 -37.23
C VAL A 91 6.31 48.32 -37.49
N ARG A 92 5.21 48.76 -36.85
CA ARG A 92 3.88 48.18 -37.08
C ARG A 92 3.43 48.27 -38.54
N LYS A 93 3.66 49.42 -39.19
CA LYS A 93 3.27 49.62 -40.60
C LYS A 93 4.10 48.75 -41.53
N LEU A 94 5.42 48.67 -41.33
CA LEU A 94 6.32 47.85 -42.15
C LEU A 94 6.06 46.35 -41.95
N THR A 95 5.94 45.87 -40.71
CA THR A 95 5.58 44.47 -40.42
C THR A 95 4.21 44.09 -40.99
N SER A 96 3.24 45.01 -41.01
CA SER A 96 1.95 44.81 -41.68
C SER A 96 2.10 44.65 -43.20
N GLU A 97 2.97 45.42 -43.85
CA GLU A 97 3.27 45.24 -45.29
C GLU A 97 3.94 43.89 -45.56
N PHE A 98 4.90 43.47 -44.72
CA PHE A 98 5.50 42.15 -44.83
C PHE A 98 4.46 41.04 -44.66
N ARG A 99 3.54 41.15 -43.69
CA ARG A 99 2.41 40.22 -43.54
C ARG A 99 1.52 40.19 -44.79
N ARG A 100 1.17 41.35 -45.34
CA ARG A 100 0.39 41.44 -46.59
C ARG A 100 1.09 40.77 -47.76
N LEU A 101 2.40 41.04 -47.92
CA LEU A 101 3.21 40.42 -48.96
C LEU A 101 3.26 38.90 -48.79
N LEU A 102 3.48 38.42 -47.57
CA LEU A 102 3.51 36.99 -47.25
C LEU A 102 2.17 36.30 -47.55
N ILE A 103 1.04 36.93 -47.19
CA ILE A 103 -0.30 36.42 -47.52
C ILE A 103 -0.52 36.37 -49.04
N ARG A 104 -0.07 37.40 -49.76
CA ARG A 104 -0.26 37.51 -51.21
C ARG A 104 0.61 36.53 -51.99
N THR A 105 1.87 36.32 -51.56
CA THR A 105 2.81 35.47 -52.29
C THR A 105 2.73 34.01 -51.86
N GLN A 106 2.33 33.73 -50.62
CA GLN A 106 2.38 32.39 -49.99
C GLN A 106 3.72 31.66 -50.23
N SER A 107 4.80 32.43 -50.36
CA SER A 107 6.11 31.88 -50.73
C SER A 107 6.79 31.27 -49.51
N LYS A 108 7.12 29.97 -49.60
CA LYS A 108 7.86 29.23 -48.56
C LYS A 108 9.20 29.87 -48.23
N GLY A 109 10.03 30.12 -49.25
CA GLY A 109 11.36 30.73 -49.08
C GLY A 109 11.28 32.09 -48.37
N PHE A 110 10.30 32.92 -48.73
CA PHE A 110 10.10 34.21 -48.06
C PHE A 110 9.64 34.08 -46.60
N ALA A 111 8.82 33.07 -46.30
CA ALA A 111 8.43 32.77 -44.93
C ALA A 111 9.64 32.34 -44.08
N PHE A 112 10.54 31.52 -44.66
CA PHE A 112 11.81 31.15 -44.02
C PHE A 112 12.74 32.34 -43.81
N ASP A 113 12.87 33.24 -44.80
CA ASP A 113 13.66 34.47 -44.65
C ASP A 113 13.18 35.30 -43.44
N ILE A 114 11.86 35.42 -43.28
CA ILE A 114 11.25 36.12 -42.14
C ILE A 114 11.50 35.36 -40.83
N LEU A 115 11.34 34.03 -40.82
CA LEU A 115 11.54 33.22 -39.63
C LEU A 115 12.98 33.30 -39.11
N VAL A 116 13.96 33.07 -39.98
CA VAL A 116 15.39 33.13 -39.63
C VAL A 116 15.77 34.52 -39.13
N TRP A 117 15.32 35.57 -39.83
CA TRP A 117 15.54 36.95 -39.41
C TRP A 117 14.94 37.22 -38.03
N ALA A 118 13.69 36.81 -37.80
CA ALA A 118 13.00 37.04 -36.53
C ALA A 118 13.67 36.29 -35.37
N CYS A 119 14.08 35.04 -35.56
CA CYS A 119 14.80 34.27 -34.55
C CYS A 119 16.07 34.99 -34.09
N ASN A 120 16.89 35.46 -35.03
CA ASN A 120 18.11 36.21 -34.73
C ASN A 120 17.79 37.52 -33.98
N LEU A 121 16.80 38.28 -34.47
CA LEU A 121 16.37 39.53 -33.85
C LEU A 121 15.89 39.33 -32.40
N PHE A 122 15.12 38.29 -32.13
CA PHE A 122 14.63 38.01 -30.77
C PHE A 122 15.76 37.64 -29.81
N VAL A 123 16.73 36.84 -30.28
CA VAL A 123 17.93 36.52 -29.51
C VAL A 123 18.72 37.78 -29.19
N GLU A 124 18.91 38.66 -30.16
CA GLU A 124 19.59 39.95 -29.98
C GLU A 124 18.83 40.85 -28.99
N ILE A 125 17.51 41.00 -29.16
CA ILE A 125 16.66 41.78 -28.23
C ILE A 125 16.83 41.27 -26.81
N CYS A 126 16.80 39.95 -26.60
CA CYS A 126 17.04 39.39 -25.28
C CYS A 126 18.44 39.72 -24.78
N LYS A 127 19.50 39.39 -25.54
CA LYS A 127 20.91 39.62 -25.18
C LYS A 127 21.20 41.05 -24.72
N TYR A 128 20.65 42.04 -25.43
CA TYR A 128 20.89 43.46 -25.09
C TYR A 128 20.03 43.99 -23.94
N ASN A 129 18.98 43.28 -23.51
CA ASN A 129 18.01 43.81 -22.54
C ASN A 129 17.80 42.95 -21.29
N TYR A 130 18.22 41.68 -21.24
CA TYR A 130 17.93 40.79 -20.11
C TYR A 130 18.64 41.18 -18.80
N GLU A 131 19.77 41.88 -18.87
CA GLU A 131 20.52 42.32 -17.68
C GLU A 131 20.05 43.66 -17.11
N ARG A 132 19.10 44.31 -17.79
CA ARG A 132 18.58 45.62 -17.40
C ARG A 132 17.82 45.55 -16.07
N PRO A 133 17.82 46.63 -15.25
CA PRO A 133 17.10 46.67 -13.98
C PRO A 133 15.65 46.21 -14.08
N ILE A 134 14.91 46.62 -15.12
CA ILE A 134 13.51 46.21 -15.28
C ILE A 134 13.34 44.72 -15.53
N ALA A 135 14.25 44.09 -16.28
CA ALA A 135 14.22 42.66 -16.55
C ALA A 135 14.56 41.85 -15.29
N LYS A 136 15.55 42.31 -14.51
CA LYS A 136 15.86 41.73 -13.19
C LYS A 136 14.68 41.83 -12.22
N ASN A 137 13.96 42.96 -12.22
CA ASN A 137 12.78 43.17 -11.37
C ASN A 137 11.56 42.35 -11.79
N ALA A 138 11.36 42.13 -13.11
CA ALA A 138 10.27 41.29 -13.62
C ALA A 138 10.50 39.78 -13.38
N GLY A 139 11.72 39.41 -13.01
CA GLY A 139 12.20 38.03 -12.97
C GLY A 139 12.81 37.64 -14.32
N ILE A 140 13.97 37.01 -14.29
CA ILE A 140 14.69 36.56 -15.50
C ILE A 140 14.17 35.22 -16.04
N SER A 141 12.90 34.87 -15.76
CA SER A 141 12.31 33.63 -16.29
C SER A 141 11.81 33.81 -17.72
N PRO A 142 11.77 32.78 -18.59
CA PRO A 142 11.22 32.90 -19.93
C PRO A 142 9.78 33.47 -20.00
N PRO A 143 8.84 33.09 -19.10
CA PRO A 143 7.51 33.72 -19.05
C PRO A 143 7.53 35.21 -18.69
N SER A 144 8.34 35.60 -17.71
CA SER A 144 8.51 37.00 -17.33
C SER A 144 9.11 37.83 -18.47
N LEU A 145 10.13 37.28 -19.16
CA LEU A 145 10.76 37.94 -20.31
C LEU A 145 9.81 38.05 -21.51
N LEU A 146 9.01 37.01 -21.79
CA LEU A 146 7.97 37.09 -22.82
C LEU A 146 6.97 38.19 -22.49
N GLY A 147 6.45 38.24 -21.27
CA GLY A 147 5.54 39.30 -20.84
C GLY A 147 6.16 40.70 -20.91
N LEU A 148 7.43 40.83 -20.55
CA LEU A 148 8.16 42.10 -20.64
C LEU A 148 8.35 42.54 -22.09
N PHE A 149 8.86 41.67 -22.96
CA PHE A 149 9.16 42.01 -24.35
C PHE A 149 7.90 42.17 -25.19
N ASP A 150 6.88 41.32 -25.05
CA ASP A 150 5.61 41.48 -25.76
C ASP A 150 4.84 42.74 -25.31
N SER A 151 5.10 43.26 -24.10
CA SER A 151 4.55 44.56 -23.69
C SER A 151 5.06 45.74 -24.54
N CYS A 152 6.20 45.59 -25.24
CA CYS A 152 6.71 46.56 -26.20
C CYS A 152 5.94 46.46 -27.54
N PRO A 153 5.24 47.51 -28.00
CA PRO A 153 4.42 47.45 -29.21
C PRO A 153 5.20 47.10 -30.49
N ALA A 154 6.47 47.47 -30.56
CA ALA A 154 7.35 47.12 -31.68
C ALA A 154 7.63 45.61 -31.71
N VAL A 155 8.05 45.03 -30.57
CA VAL A 155 8.33 43.59 -30.46
C VAL A 155 7.06 42.77 -30.72
N SER A 156 5.92 43.16 -30.13
CA SER A 156 4.63 42.49 -30.38
C SER A 156 4.23 42.50 -31.87
N SER A 157 4.57 43.57 -32.60
CA SER A 157 4.32 43.64 -34.04
C SER A 157 5.20 42.68 -34.84
N VAL A 158 6.45 42.48 -34.42
CA VAL A 158 7.37 41.49 -35.00
C VAL A 158 6.90 40.07 -34.67
N ILE A 159 6.53 39.78 -33.42
CA ILE A 159 5.95 38.48 -33.01
C ILE A 159 4.78 38.11 -33.91
N LYS A 160 3.84 39.04 -34.13
CA LYS A 160 2.71 38.81 -35.04
C LYS A 160 3.12 38.54 -36.49
N LEU A 161 4.18 39.16 -36.98
CA LEU A 161 4.71 38.85 -38.31
C LEU A 161 5.28 37.42 -38.33
N THR A 162 6.06 37.07 -37.33
CA THR A 162 6.64 35.73 -37.15
C THR A 162 5.56 34.66 -37.03
N ASP A 163 4.50 34.87 -36.25
CA ASP A 163 3.36 33.96 -36.13
C ASP A 163 2.75 33.64 -37.49
N LYS A 164 2.68 34.65 -38.38
CA LYS A 164 2.11 34.44 -39.72
C LYS A 164 3.05 33.63 -40.61
N ALA A 165 4.35 33.82 -40.48
CA ALA A 165 5.36 33.02 -41.17
C ALA A 165 5.36 31.58 -40.66
N ILE A 166 5.39 31.36 -39.34
CA ILE A 166 5.30 30.05 -38.71
C ILE A 166 4.00 29.33 -39.11
N ALA A 167 2.85 30.00 -39.03
CA ALA A 167 1.57 29.40 -39.43
C ALA A 167 1.57 28.95 -40.90
N LEU A 168 2.19 29.72 -41.81
CA LEU A 168 2.31 29.31 -43.21
C LEU A 168 3.26 28.11 -43.36
N LEU A 169 4.41 28.16 -42.68
CA LEU A 169 5.43 27.12 -42.76
C LEU A 169 4.96 25.81 -42.14
N LEU A 170 4.32 25.83 -40.97
CA LEU A 170 3.72 24.64 -40.34
C LEU A 170 2.68 23.97 -41.22
N ASN A 171 1.93 24.73 -42.01
CA ASN A 171 0.94 24.17 -42.95
C ASN A 171 1.56 23.59 -44.23
N THR A 172 2.77 24.02 -44.62
CA THR A 172 3.34 23.64 -45.93
C THR A 172 4.62 22.80 -45.88
N THR A 173 5.42 22.96 -44.83
CA THR A 173 6.74 22.34 -44.57
C THR A 173 7.06 22.38 -43.07
N PRO A 174 6.27 21.66 -42.22
CA PRO A 174 6.44 21.70 -40.77
C PRO A 174 7.81 21.19 -40.32
N ASP A 175 8.33 20.13 -40.96
CA ASP A 175 9.61 19.52 -40.58
C ASP A 175 10.79 20.51 -40.74
N GLU A 176 10.85 21.25 -41.86
CA GLU A 176 11.87 22.28 -42.09
C GLU A 176 11.69 23.51 -41.18
N CYS A 177 10.44 23.90 -40.90
CA CYS A 177 10.12 25.00 -39.98
C CYS A 177 10.65 24.72 -38.57
N LEU A 178 10.38 23.51 -38.06
CA LEU A 178 10.80 23.11 -36.72
C LEU A 178 12.30 22.90 -36.64
N SER A 179 12.94 22.37 -37.69
CA SER A 179 14.41 22.31 -37.74
C SER A 179 15.03 23.71 -37.57
N THR A 180 14.50 24.71 -38.28
CA THR A 180 14.99 26.10 -38.18
C THR A 180 14.81 26.67 -36.77
N LEU A 181 13.68 26.36 -36.11
CA LEU A 181 13.43 26.78 -34.74
C LEU A 181 14.32 26.03 -33.73
N ILE A 182 14.58 24.73 -33.95
CA ILE A 182 15.49 23.91 -33.13
C ILE A 182 16.92 24.46 -33.22
N ASP A 183 17.37 24.83 -34.41
CA ASP A 183 18.68 25.46 -34.61
C ASP A 183 18.76 26.80 -33.86
N ALA A 184 17.68 27.60 -33.87
CA ALA A 184 17.62 28.86 -33.11
C ALA A 184 17.68 28.65 -31.58
N SER A 185 17.16 27.53 -31.05
CA SER A 185 17.30 27.19 -29.63
C SER A 185 18.73 26.94 -29.16
N ALA A 186 19.69 26.74 -30.06
CA ALA A 186 21.11 26.68 -29.67
C ALA A 186 21.58 27.95 -28.95
N HIS A 187 20.84 29.07 -29.08
CA HIS A 187 21.06 30.29 -28.33
C HIS A 187 20.57 30.23 -26.86
N GLY A 188 20.02 29.10 -26.42
CA GLY A 188 19.67 28.78 -25.04
C GLY A 188 18.69 29.78 -24.43
N PHE A 189 19.04 30.29 -23.25
CA PHE A 189 18.24 31.24 -22.46
C PHE A 189 17.66 32.40 -23.28
N CYS A 190 18.45 32.96 -24.21
CA CYS A 190 18.04 34.14 -24.97
C CYS A 190 16.92 33.87 -26.00
N PHE A 191 16.66 32.60 -26.34
CA PHE A 191 15.60 32.20 -27.25
C PHE A 191 14.42 31.52 -26.54
N ALA A 192 14.61 31.04 -25.30
CA ALA A 192 13.61 30.28 -24.56
C ALA A 192 12.23 30.98 -24.44
N TRP A 193 12.20 32.30 -24.30
CA TRP A 193 10.96 33.08 -24.20
C TRP A 193 10.15 33.15 -25.51
N ILE A 194 10.80 32.98 -26.67
CA ILE A 194 10.12 32.84 -27.96
C ILE A 194 9.63 31.42 -28.16
N TRP A 195 10.43 30.42 -27.76
CA TRP A 195 9.98 29.03 -27.77
C TRP A 195 8.69 28.86 -26.97
N LEU A 196 8.62 29.51 -25.81
CA LEU A 196 7.42 29.65 -25.00
C LEU A 196 6.22 30.20 -25.80
N HIS A 197 6.40 31.36 -26.44
CA HIS A 197 5.34 31.99 -27.24
C HIS A 197 4.83 31.06 -28.35
N ILE A 198 5.76 30.41 -29.05
CA ILE A 198 5.48 29.50 -30.16
C ILE A 198 4.68 28.28 -29.65
N ALA A 199 5.11 27.68 -28.54
CA ALA A 199 4.45 26.53 -27.93
C ALA A 199 3.01 26.84 -27.48
N VAL A 200 2.74 28.06 -27.00
CA VAL A 200 1.38 28.53 -26.64
C VAL A 200 0.55 28.86 -27.88
N SER A 201 1.16 29.39 -28.93
CA SER A 201 0.46 29.86 -30.13
C SER A 201 0.10 28.74 -31.11
N PHE A 202 0.84 27.62 -31.11
CA PHE A 202 0.64 26.50 -32.06
C PHE A 202 0.75 25.10 -31.39
N PRO A 203 0.04 24.84 -30.27
CA PRO A 203 0.27 23.65 -29.45
C PRO A 203 0.04 22.34 -30.21
N ASP A 204 -1.07 22.23 -30.96
CA ASP A 204 -1.46 21.01 -31.69
C ASP A 204 -0.38 20.56 -32.69
N THR A 205 0.16 21.52 -33.45
CA THR A 205 1.08 21.22 -34.55
C THR A 205 2.50 20.98 -34.04
N ILE A 206 2.94 21.73 -33.02
CA ILE A 206 4.29 21.64 -32.49
C ILE A 206 4.52 20.31 -31.77
N VAL A 207 3.61 19.91 -30.88
CA VAL A 207 3.80 18.70 -30.06
C VAL A 207 3.95 17.46 -30.95
N ALA A 208 3.01 17.24 -31.88
CA ALA A 208 3.02 16.07 -32.74
C ALA A 208 4.26 16.01 -33.66
N HIS A 209 4.63 17.14 -34.26
CA HIS A 209 5.78 17.17 -35.17
C HIS A 209 7.12 17.12 -34.43
N LEU A 210 7.26 17.74 -33.25
CA LEU A 210 8.48 17.63 -32.45
C LEU A 210 8.70 16.20 -31.95
N LEU A 211 7.63 15.49 -31.55
CA LEU A 211 7.72 14.07 -31.21
C LEU A 211 8.21 13.25 -32.41
N LYS A 212 7.60 13.46 -33.59
CA LYS A 212 8.00 12.79 -34.84
C LYS A 212 9.46 13.07 -35.22
N ILE A 213 9.87 14.34 -35.24
CA ILE A 213 11.24 14.76 -35.60
C ILE A 213 12.24 14.22 -34.58
N GLY A 214 11.94 14.35 -33.28
CA GLY A 214 12.78 13.84 -32.20
C GLY A 214 12.97 12.33 -32.28
N MET A 215 11.91 11.57 -32.53
CA MET A 215 11.97 10.12 -32.72
C MET A 215 12.76 9.74 -33.99
N GLN A 216 12.61 10.48 -35.08
CA GLN A 216 13.36 10.22 -36.33
C GLN A 216 14.86 10.52 -36.16
N ASP A 217 15.23 11.63 -35.50
CA ASP A 217 16.61 11.96 -35.20
C ASP A 217 17.22 10.93 -34.23
N PHE A 218 16.47 10.54 -33.20
CA PHE A 218 16.87 9.49 -32.26
C PHE A 218 17.07 8.14 -32.96
N LYS A 219 16.22 7.76 -33.93
CA LYS A 219 16.39 6.55 -34.75
C LYS A 219 17.69 6.60 -35.56
N ARG A 220 18.00 7.74 -36.18
CA ARG A 220 19.25 7.92 -36.95
C ARG A 220 20.47 7.80 -36.02
N TYR A 221 20.39 8.41 -34.84
CA TYR A 221 21.44 8.35 -33.83
C TYR A 221 21.67 6.91 -33.33
N LEU A 222 20.62 6.17 -32.97
CA LEU A 222 20.73 4.77 -32.55
C LEU A 222 21.38 3.90 -33.64
N ASN A 223 20.95 4.05 -34.90
CA ASN A 223 21.53 3.31 -36.02
C ASN A 223 23.03 3.63 -36.23
N ALA A 224 23.43 4.90 -36.06
CA ALA A 224 24.83 5.31 -36.16
C ALA A 224 25.70 4.72 -35.03
N VAL A 225 25.15 4.63 -33.82
CA VAL A 225 25.84 4.01 -32.67
C VAL A 225 25.97 2.50 -32.83
N LEU A 226 24.95 1.82 -33.39
CA LEU A 226 24.97 0.36 -33.64
C LEU A 226 26.04 -0.07 -34.66
N THR A 227 26.46 0.82 -35.57
CA THR A 227 27.53 0.54 -36.56
C THR A 227 28.96 0.60 -36.00
N ASN A 228 29.12 0.64 -34.66
CA ASN A 228 30.37 0.40 -33.90
C ASN A 228 31.57 1.34 -34.09
N GLN A 229 31.38 2.55 -34.62
CA GLN A 229 32.38 3.63 -34.57
C GLN A 229 31.71 5.01 -34.52
N ALA A 230 30.72 5.23 -33.64
CA ALA A 230 30.19 6.58 -33.48
C ALA A 230 31.27 7.46 -32.80
N PRO A 231 31.84 8.46 -33.49
CA PRO A 231 32.77 9.39 -32.87
C PRO A 231 32.04 10.16 -31.75
N ILE A 232 32.79 10.69 -30.77
CA ILE A 232 32.27 11.59 -29.74
C ILE A 232 31.43 12.73 -30.38
N GLU A 233 31.82 13.16 -31.58
CA GLU A 233 31.10 14.16 -32.38
C GLU A 233 29.64 13.78 -32.71
N VAL A 234 29.33 12.50 -32.95
CA VAL A 234 27.94 12.05 -33.23
C VAL A 234 27.09 12.13 -31.97
N HIS A 235 27.65 11.79 -30.80
CA HIS A 235 26.98 11.94 -29.52
C HIS A 235 26.72 13.42 -29.18
N GLU A 236 27.73 14.27 -29.33
CA GLU A 236 27.59 15.71 -29.05
C GLU A 236 26.65 16.41 -30.04
N ASN A 237 26.68 16.05 -31.32
CA ASN A 237 25.77 16.61 -32.32
C ASN A 237 24.31 16.23 -32.05
N HIS A 238 24.03 14.95 -31.73
CA HIS A 238 22.67 14.54 -31.34
C HIS A 238 22.24 15.25 -30.06
N LYS A 239 23.12 15.34 -29.05
CA LYS A 239 22.84 16.04 -27.79
C LYS A 239 22.50 17.52 -28.00
N GLN A 240 23.21 18.22 -28.88
CA GLN A 240 22.93 19.61 -29.22
C GLN A 240 21.54 19.82 -29.83
N LYS A 241 21.05 18.85 -30.63
CA LYS A 241 19.68 18.88 -31.20
C LYS A 241 18.61 18.43 -30.22
N PHE A 242 18.93 17.44 -29.40
CA PHE A 242 17.99 16.83 -28.45
C PHE A 242 17.64 17.77 -27.28
N LEU A 243 18.63 18.46 -26.71
CA LEU A 243 18.42 19.34 -25.55
C LEU A 243 17.32 20.40 -25.79
N PRO A 244 17.33 21.15 -26.91
CA PRO A 244 16.21 22.02 -27.27
C PRO A 244 14.82 21.38 -27.27
N ILE A 245 14.71 20.19 -27.84
CA ILE A 245 13.44 19.45 -27.92
C ILE A 245 12.99 19.08 -26.50
N CYS A 246 13.92 18.61 -25.67
CA CYS A 246 13.66 18.27 -24.27
C CYS A 246 13.25 19.49 -23.45
N ASP A 247 13.86 20.66 -23.69
CA ASP A 247 13.52 21.92 -23.01
C ASP A 247 12.08 22.36 -23.35
N VAL A 248 11.64 22.22 -24.61
CA VAL A 248 10.26 22.53 -25.01
C VAL A 248 9.27 21.59 -24.32
N PHE A 249 9.54 20.27 -24.27
CA PHE A 249 8.66 19.34 -23.55
C PHE A 249 8.66 19.59 -22.05
N THR A 250 9.81 19.94 -21.46
CA THR A 250 9.93 20.34 -20.05
C THR A 250 9.07 21.56 -19.76
N PHE A 251 9.14 22.56 -20.64
CA PHE A 251 8.31 23.74 -20.52
C PHE A 251 6.82 23.41 -20.61
N LEU A 252 6.39 22.67 -21.64
CA LEU A 252 4.98 22.28 -21.82
C LEU A 252 4.44 21.42 -20.67
N ALA A 253 5.27 20.51 -20.14
CA ALA A 253 4.96 19.69 -18.98
C ALA A 253 4.72 20.55 -17.74
N SER A 254 5.55 21.57 -17.50
CA SER A 254 5.38 22.50 -16.37
C SER A 254 4.06 23.28 -16.42
N GLN A 255 3.49 23.47 -17.61
CA GLN A 255 2.20 24.15 -17.81
C GLN A 255 1.00 23.19 -17.82
N ASN A 256 1.22 21.89 -17.60
CA ASN A 256 0.20 20.85 -17.70
C ASN A 256 -0.56 20.87 -19.05
N ASN A 257 0.17 21.09 -20.16
CA ASN A 257 -0.40 21.26 -21.49
C ASN A 257 -1.25 20.05 -21.94
N ALA A 258 -2.44 20.31 -22.48
CA ALA A 258 -3.42 19.29 -22.83
C ALA A 258 -3.03 18.48 -24.07
N GLU A 259 -2.44 19.12 -25.06
CA GLU A 259 -2.00 18.52 -26.31
C GLU A 259 -0.81 17.57 -26.07
N LEU A 260 0.16 17.99 -25.25
CA LEU A 260 1.25 17.15 -24.77
C LEU A 260 0.70 15.93 -24.02
N ARG A 261 -0.27 16.12 -23.12
CA ARG A 261 -0.90 15.02 -22.39
C ARG A 261 -1.54 14.01 -23.35
N ASN A 262 -2.32 14.47 -24.31
CA ASN A 262 -3.01 13.61 -25.27
C ASN A 262 -2.00 12.86 -26.16
N ALA A 263 -0.99 13.56 -26.68
CA ALA A 263 0.03 12.95 -27.52
C ALA A 263 0.87 11.89 -26.78
N MET A 264 1.28 12.18 -25.53
CA MET A 264 2.03 11.24 -24.71
C MET A 264 1.19 10.02 -24.33
N ARG A 265 -0.10 10.20 -24.03
CA ARG A 265 -1.04 9.10 -23.79
C ARG A 265 -1.24 8.23 -25.02
N GLU A 266 -1.41 8.85 -26.19
CA GLU A 266 -1.55 8.13 -27.46
C GLU A 266 -0.29 7.30 -27.75
N LEU A 267 0.90 7.88 -27.60
CA LEU A 267 2.17 7.16 -27.76
C LEU A 267 2.27 5.96 -26.82
N ILE A 268 1.99 6.13 -25.53
CA ILE A 268 2.07 5.04 -24.54
C ILE A 268 1.00 3.97 -24.79
N SER A 269 -0.20 4.38 -25.21
CA SER A 269 -1.28 3.44 -25.57
C SER A 269 -0.89 2.59 -26.78
N ASN A 270 -0.36 3.23 -27.83
CA ASN A 270 0.11 2.54 -29.03
C ASN A 270 1.27 1.59 -28.71
N ASP A 271 2.24 2.04 -27.90
CA ASP A 271 3.36 1.20 -27.46
C ASP A 271 2.87 0.00 -26.63
N ARG A 272 1.87 0.21 -25.78
CA ARG A 272 1.27 -0.86 -24.99
C ARG A 272 0.57 -1.89 -25.87
N GLU A 273 -0.25 -1.46 -26.83
CA GLU A 273 -0.92 -2.36 -27.78
C GLU A 273 0.08 -3.19 -28.58
N VAL A 274 1.22 -2.61 -28.96
CA VAL A 274 2.27 -3.33 -29.70
C VAL A 274 3.04 -4.29 -28.78
N LEU A 275 3.44 -3.85 -27.59
CA LEU A 275 4.30 -4.64 -26.69
C LEU A 275 3.56 -5.75 -25.95
N GLU A 276 2.25 -5.61 -25.73
CA GLU A 276 1.41 -6.64 -25.12
C GLU A 276 0.83 -7.62 -26.16
N ASN A 277 0.96 -7.33 -27.46
CA ASN A 277 0.45 -8.21 -28.53
C ASN A 277 1.48 -9.31 -28.90
N PRO A 278 1.17 -10.60 -28.69
CA PRO A 278 2.07 -11.71 -29.01
C PRO A 278 2.29 -11.92 -30.52
N THR A 279 1.51 -11.26 -31.37
CA THR A 279 1.58 -11.36 -32.84
C THR A 279 2.19 -10.12 -33.51
N ALA A 280 2.73 -9.17 -32.74
CA ALA A 280 3.33 -7.96 -33.27
C ALA A 280 4.47 -8.27 -34.24
N THR A 281 4.48 -7.61 -35.40
CA THR A 281 5.53 -7.81 -36.41
C THR A 281 6.84 -7.16 -35.98
N SER A 282 7.97 -7.66 -36.49
CA SER A 282 9.30 -7.09 -36.20
C SER A 282 9.39 -5.59 -36.58
N GLU A 283 8.64 -5.14 -37.59
CA GLU A 283 8.56 -3.72 -37.97
C GLU A 283 7.79 -2.87 -36.95
N GLN A 284 6.71 -3.40 -36.35
CA GLN A 284 5.98 -2.71 -35.28
C GLN A 284 6.82 -2.56 -34.02
N LEU A 285 7.68 -3.55 -33.72
CA LEU A 285 8.65 -3.50 -32.61
C LEU A 285 9.84 -2.56 -32.85
N GLN A 286 10.00 -2.00 -34.06
CA GLN A 286 11.00 -0.96 -34.33
C GLN A 286 10.49 0.47 -34.03
N ASN A 287 9.31 0.60 -33.42
CA ASN A 287 8.81 1.89 -32.97
C ASN A 287 9.61 2.38 -31.74
N LEU A 288 10.38 3.44 -31.92
CA LEU A 288 11.31 3.98 -30.90
C LEU A 288 10.65 5.00 -29.96
N SER A 289 9.33 5.03 -29.89
CA SER A 289 8.54 5.93 -29.03
C SER A 289 8.89 5.73 -27.56
N LEU A 290 8.71 4.53 -27.00
CA LEU A 290 9.03 4.25 -25.61
C LEU A 290 10.50 4.57 -25.25
N PRO A 291 11.53 4.12 -26.02
CA PRO A 291 12.92 4.53 -25.82
C PRO A 291 13.13 6.06 -25.85
N PHE A 292 12.48 6.76 -26.78
CA PHE A 292 12.57 8.21 -26.87
C PHE A 292 11.92 8.90 -25.66
N LEU A 293 10.80 8.39 -25.16
CA LEU A 293 10.17 8.86 -23.91
C LEU A 293 11.08 8.64 -22.71
N VAL A 294 11.71 7.47 -22.59
CA VAL A 294 12.71 7.18 -21.55
C VAL A 294 13.87 8.18 -21.64
N LYS A 295 14.34 8.51 -22.85
CA LYS A 295 15.39 9.52 -23.04
C LYS A 295 14.96 10.92 -22.58
N ILE A 296 13.74 11.36 -22.89
CA ILE A 296 13.20 12.65 -22.43
C ILE A 296 13.09 12.69 -20.91
N VAL A 297 12.42 11.69 -20.33
CA VAL A 297 12.28 11.53 -18.87
C VAL A 297 13.63 11.52 -18.19
N ALA A 298 14.62 10.86 -18.81
CA ALA A 298 15.95 10.75 -18.23
C ALA A 298 16.68 12.10 -18.15
N ASN A 299 16.29 13.09 -18.96
CA ASN A 299 16.88 14.44 -18.98
C ASN A 299 15.99 15.51 -18.34
N SER A 300 14.76 15.16 -17.92
CA SER A 300 13.82 16.13 -17.33
C SER A 300 12.91 15.51 -16.27
N ALA A 301 13.14 15.90 -15.01
CA ALA A 301 12.30 15.52 -13.88
C ALA A 301 10.87 16.11 -13.96
N GLU A 302 10.69 17.26 -14.63
CA GLU A 302 9.35 17.84 -14.80
C GLU A 302 8.51 17.00 -15.77
N VAL A 303 9.11 16.50 -16.86
CA VAL A 303 8.40 15.60 -17.78
C VAL A 303 8.00 14.31 -17.08
N LEU A 304 8.88 13.75 -16.24
CA LEU A 304 8.55 12.60 -15.41
C LEU A 304 7.31 12.86 -14.54
N ARG A 305 7.31 13.93 -13.74
CA ARG A 305 6.19 14.25 -12.85
C ARG A 305 4.89 14.44 -13.65
N PHE A 306 4.99 15.10 -14.79
CA PHE A 306 3.86 15.29 -15.70
C PHE A 306 3.32 13.96 -16.23
N LEU A 307 4.18 13.05 -16.70
CA LEU A 307 3.75 11.73 -17.20
C LEU A 307 3.12 10.89 -16.09
N VAL A 308 3.73 10.88 -14.92
CA VAL A 308 3.22 10.15 -13.76
C VAL A 308 1.86 10.68 -13.33
N HIS A 309 1.63 12.00 -13.35
CA HIS A 309 0.32 12.55 -13.00
C HIS A 309 -0.76 12.23 -14.05
N ASN A 310 -0.40 12.17 -15.32
CA ASN A 310 -1.37 12.15 -16.43
C ASN A 310 -1.54 10.79 -17.13
N VAL A 311 -0.61 9.85 -16.94
CA VAL A 311 -0.52 8.61 -17.72
C VAL A 311 -0.37 7.35 -16.86
N TYR A 312 -0.34 7.47 -15.53
CA TYR A 312 -0.10 6.32 -14.64
C TYR A 312 -1.11 5.19 -14.82
N ASP A 313 -2.38 5.49 -15.11
CA ASP A 313 -3.46 4.52 -15.32
C ASP A 313 -3.28 3.62 -16.56
N LEU A 314 -2.43 4.03 -17.51
CA LEU A 314 -2.12 3.23 -18.69
C LEU A 314 -1.02 2.19 -18.42
N ILE A 315 -0.25 2.34 -17.34
CA ILE A 315 0.93 1.51 -17.04
C ILE A 315 0.48 0.25 -16.30
N THR A 316 0.77 -0.91 -16.89
CA THR A 316 0.51 -2.22 -16.29
C THR A 316 1.82 -2.93 -15.99
N THR A 317 1.76 -3.94 -15.11
CA THR A 317 2.93 -4.80 -14.84
C THR A 317 3.43 -5.51 -16.11
N SER A 318 2.51 -5.93 -16.99
CA SER A 318 2.84 -6.54 -18.29
C SER A 318 3.59 -5.57 -19.19
N PHE A 319 3.09 -4.33 -19.32
CA PHE A 319 3.75 -3.27 -20.08
C PHE A 319 5.16 -2.97 -19.57
N ILE A 320 5.37 -2.93 -18.25
CA ILE A 320 6.69 -2.75 -17.64
C ILE A 320 7.63 -3.89 -18.05
N ILE A 321 7.21 -5.15 -17.93
CA ILE A 321 8.07 -6.30 -18.25
C ILE A 321 8.46 -6.30 -19.74
N SER A 322 7.49 -6.16 -20.63
CA SER A 322 7.72 -6.12 -22.09
C SER A 322 8.54 -4.90 -22.50
N GLY A 323 8.24 -3.73 -21.94
CA GLY A 323 8.98 -2.49 -22.17
C GLY A 323 10.43 -2.57 -21.68
N SER A 324 10.67 -3.14 -20.49
CA SER A 324 12.02 -3.37 -19.97
C SER A 324 12.83 -4.31 -20.86
N LYS A 325 12.23 -5.39 -21.38
CA LYS A 325 12.90 -6.26 -22.35
C LYS A 325 13.28 -5.49 -23.61
N TYR A 326 12.36 -4.71 -24.16
CA TYR A 326 12.61 -3.91 -25.34
C TYR A 326 13.75 -2.90 -25.13
N VAL A 327 13.69 -2.13 -24.05
CA VAL A 327 14.71 -1.12 -23.70
C VAL A 327 16.07 -1.77 -23.38
N SER A 328 16.10 -2.96 -22.80
CA SER A 328 17.34 -3.68 -22.47
C SER A 328 18.17 -4.07 -23.70
N GLN A 329 17.54 -4.18 -24.88
CA GLN A 329 18.21 -4.48 -26.15
C GLN A 329 18.91 -3.25 -26.75
N LEU A 330 18.64 -2.05 -26.23
CA LEU A 330 19.21 -0.80 -26.73
C LEU A 330 20.48 -0.41 -25.96
N ASN A 331 21.38 0.31 -26.63
CA ASN A 331 22.59 0.82 -26.00
C ASN A 331 22.23 1.89 -24.94
N LYS A 332 22.56 1.60 -23.67
CA LYS A 332 22.32 2.45 -22.50
C LYS A 332 22.84 3.88 -22.67
N GLN A 333 23.97 4.04 -23.37
CA GLN A 333 24.61 5.34 -23.72
C GLN A 333 23.70 6.26 -24.51
N CYS A 334 22.76 5.68 -25.26
CA CYS A 334 21.81 6.46 -26.03
C CYS A 334 20.68 7.01 -25.17
N LEU A 335 20.35 6.32 -24.07
CA LEU A 335 19.16 6.55 -23.26
C LEU A 335 19.46 7.34 -21.98
N LEU A 336 20.44 6.89 -21.19
CA LEU A 336 20.71 7.44 -19.87
C LEU A 336 21.79 8.54 -19.92
N PRO A 337 21.61 9.67 -19.22
CA PRO A 337 22.69 10.63 -19.02
C PRO A 337 23.82 10.02 -18.18
N LEU A 338 25.05 10.46 -18.43
CA LEU A 338 26.20 10.13 -17.58
C LEU A 338 26.14 11.01 -16.33
N LEU A 339 25.78 10.41 -15.20
CA LEU A 339 25.74 11.08 -13.90
C LEU A 339 27.00 10.76 -13.10
N PRO A 340 27.70 11.78 -12.55
CA PRO A 340 28.88 11.54 -11.73
C PRO A 340 28.50 10.80 -10.44
N ASN A 341 29.37 9.89 -9.99
CA ASN A 341 29.21 9.11 -8.74
C ASN A 341 28.02 8.14 -8.70
N MET A 342 27.45 7.79 -9.85
CA MET A 342 26.36 6.82 -9.95
C MET A 342 26.77 5.64 -10.83
N GLU A 343 26.34 4.44 -10.46
CA GLU A 343 26.48 3.28 -11.34
C GLU A 343 25.69 3.50 -12.64
N TYR A 344 26.33 3.18 -13.77
CA TYR A 344 25.73 3.39 -15.08
C TYR A 344 24.77 2.26 -15.47
N THR A 345 23.68 2.13 -14.70
CA THR A 345 22.65 1.10 -14.84
C THR A 345 21.24 1.72 -14.82
N TYR A 346 20.28 1.05 -15.47
CA TYR A 346 18.87 1.49 -15.43
C TYR A 346 18.31 1.47 -14.00
N THR A 347 18.67 0.47 -13.19
CA THR A 347 18.20 0.34 -11.81
C THR A 347 18.69 1.48 -10.93
N ALA A 348 19.99 1.84 -11.01
CA ALA A 348 20.53 2.97 -10.27
C ALA A 348 19.86 4.30 -10.67
N PHE A 349 19.60 4.46 -11.97
CA PHE A 349 18.88 5.63 -12.49
C PHE A 349 17.45 5.72 -11.96
N MET A 350 16.70 4.62 -12.00
CA MET A 350 15.31 4.59 -11.51
C MET A 350 15.21 4.83 -10.00
N ARG A 351 16.17 4.34 -9.20
CA ARG A 351 16.27 4.64 -7.77
C ARG A 351 16.42 6.13 -7.51
N GLN A 352 17.29 6.80 -8.26
CA GLN A 352 17.47 8.25 -8.14
C GLN A 352 16.24 9.02 -8.58
N ILE A 353 15.58 8.57 -9.64
CA ILE A 353 14.38 9.22 -10.15
C ILE A 353 13.21 9.13 -9.16
N ALA A 354 13.12 8.06 -8.37
CA ALA A 354 12.06 7.89 -7.38
C ALA A 354 11.95 9.06 -6.38
N PHE A 355 13.06 9.73 -6.06
CA PHE A 355 13.09 10.92 -5.20
C PHE A 355 12.33 12.14 -5.76
N TYR A 356 12.10 12.20 -7.07
CA TYR A 356 11.37 13.30 -7.71
C TYR A 356 9.86 13.07 -7.76
N LEU A 357 9.39 11.88 -7.38
CA LEU A 357 7.99 11.48 -7.46
C LEU A 357 7.21 11.86 -6.19
N ASN A 358 5.90 12.09 -6.36
CA ASN A 358 5.01 12.34 -5.23
C ASN A 358 4.60 11.02 -4.54
N SER A 359 3.99 11.13 -3.37
CA SER A 359 3.61 9.95 -2.57
C SER A 359 2.64 9.00 -3.29
N ASP A 360 1.65 9.55 -4.02
CA ASP A 360 0.67 8.75 -4.77
C ASP A 360 1.33 7.91 -5.87
N ALA A 361 2.29 8.49 -6.59
CA ALA A 361 3.05 7.78 -7.62
C ALA A 361 3.91 6.67 -7.04
N LEU A 362 4.58 6.93 -5.92
CA LEU A 362 5.37 5.91 -5.22
C LEU A 362 4.47 4.75 -4.77
N ALA A 363 3.26 5.04 -4.29
CA ALA A 363 2.29 4.02 -3.92
C ALA A 363 1.89 3.12 -5.09
N HIS A 364 1.68 3.72 -6.27
CA HIS A 364 1.34 2.97 -7.47
C HIS A 364 2.51 2.16 -8.02
N ILE A 365 3.74 2.70 -7.98
CA ILE A 365 4.95 1.95 -8.37
C ILE A 365 5.11 0.71 -7.50
N VAL A 366 4.86 0.81 -6.20
CA VAL A 366 4.89 -0.36 -5.30
C VAL A 366 3.89 -1.43 -5.75
N GLU A 367 2.65 -1.07 -6.09
CA GLU A 367 1.65 -2.04 -6.61
C GLU A 367 2.13 -2.74 -7.88
N LEU A 368 2.74 -1.99 -8.80
CA LEU A 368 3.18 -2.52 -10.09
C LEU A 368 4.42 -3.42 -9.95
N MET A 369 5.31 -3.11 -9.00
CA MET A 369 6.59 -3.80 -8.79
C MET A 369 6.46 -5.03 -7.87
N LEU A 370 5.51 -5.05 -6.94
CA LEU A 370 5.30 -6.19 -6.02
C LEU A 370 5.11 -7.52 -6.76
N PRO A 371 4.24 -7.62 -7.79
CA PRO A 371 4.11 -8.85 -8.58
C PRO A 371 5.40 -9.21 -9.33
N ILE A 372 6.17 -8.23 -9.81
CA ILE A 372 7.44 -8.49 -10.52
C ILE A 372 8.46 -9.11 -9.55
N ALA A 373 8.56 -8.57 -8.33
CA ALA A 373 9.52 -9.03 -7.33
C ALA A 373 9.18 -10.42 -6.77
N PHE A 374 7.89 -10.73 -6.60
CA PHE A 374 7.47 -11.85 -5.73
C PHE A 374 6.54 -12.89 -6.37
N ASN A 375 5.98 -12.66 -7.56
CA ASN A 375 5.13 -13.63 -8.24
C ASN A 375 5.95 -14.40 -9.28
N ASP A 376 6.33 -15.64 -8.95
CA ASP A 376 7.14 -16.47 -9.84
C ASP A 376 6.43 -16.80 -11.16
N ASN A 377 5.10 -16.86 -11.16
CA ASN A 377 4.29 -17.22 -12.33
C ASN A 377 4.03 -16.03 -13.26
N ILE A 378 4.54 -14.83 -12.96
CA ILE A 378 4.24 -13.63 -13.76
C ILE A 378 4.89 -13.69 -15.14
N PHE A 379 6.12 -14.21 -15.21
CA PHE A 379 6.85 -14.34 -16.47
C PHE A 379 6.32 -15.49 -17.32
N GLU A 380 5.85 -16.58 -16.70
CA GLU A 380 5.25 -17.73 -17.40
C GLU A 380 4.02 -17.33 -18.23
N LYS A 381 3.21 -16.39 -17.71
CA LYS A 381 2.01 -15.89 -18.39
C LYS A 381 2.31 -14.98 -19.58
N LEU A 382 3.51 -14.39 -19.64
CA LEU A 382 3.89 -13.37 -20.62
C LEU A 382 4.81 -13.90 -21.73
N GLY A 383 5.21 -15.18 -21.66
CA GLY A 383 6.03 -15.87 -22.68
C GLY A 383 7.38 -16.37 -22.16
N ASN A 384 8.16 -17.03 -23.02
CA ASN A 384 9.49 -17.55 -22.65
C ASN A 384 10.52 -16.40 -22.58
N TYR A 385 10.64 -15.74 -21.43
CA TYR A 385 11.74 -14.82 -21.12
C TYR A 385 12.96 -15.60 -20.60
N ASP A 386 14.18 -15.16 -20.94
CA ASP A 386 15.41 -15.81 -20.48
C ASP A 386 15.54 -15.71 -18.95
N GLN A 387 15.97 -16.79 -18.29
CA GLN A 387 16.14 -16.81 -16.83
C GLN A 387 17.02 -15.67 -16.28
N PRO A 388 18.16 -15.29 -16.91
CA PRO A 388 18.95 -14.15 -16.45
C PRO A 388 18.19 -12.82 -16.46
N PHE A 389 17.32 -12.61 -17.46
CA PHE A 389 16.50 -11.40 -17.54
C PHE A 389 15.44 -11.39 -16.43
N GLN A 390 14.78 -12.52 -16.19
CA GLN A 390 13.79 -12.64 -15.10
C GLN A 390 14.43 -12.34 -13.74
N GLN A 391 15.60 -12.92 -13.46
CA GLN A 391 16.32 -12.66 -12.20
C GLN A 391 16.73 -11.19 -12.08
N SER A 392 17.28 -10.60 -13.15
CA SER A 392 17.65 -9.18 -13.16
C SER A 392 16.45 -8.26 -12.93
N MET A 393 15.28 -8.60 -13.46
CA MET A 393 14.04 -7.85 -13.23
C MET A 393 13.57 -7.97 -11.78
N LYS A 394 13.58 -9.18 -11.19
CA LYS A 394 13.24 -9.41 -9.78
C LYS A 394 14.16 -8.61 -8.85
N ASP A 395 15.47 -8.70 -9.07
CA ASP A 395 16.48 -8.00 -8.26
C ASP A 395 16.32 -6.48 -8.38
N SER A 396 16.06 -5.97 -9.58
CA SER A 396 15.86 -4.53 -9.82
C SER A 396 14.57 -4.02 -9.19
N ALA A 397 13.48 -4.78 -9.28
CA ALA A 397 12.21 -4.45 -8.63
C ALA A 397 12.39 -4.41 -7.10
N LEU A 398 13.09 -5.38 -6.52
CA LEU A 398 13.37 -5.43 -5.08
C LEU A 398 14.21 -4.23 -4.63
N GLN A 399 15.23 -3.84 -5.38
CA GLN A 399 16.04 -2.66 -5.07
C GLN A 399 15.22 -1.37 -5.09
N ILE A 400 14.35 -1.19 -6.10
CA ILE A 400 13.46 -0.02 -6.19
C ILE A 400 12.47 0.00 -5.03
N LEU A 401 11.82 -1.13 -4.72
CA LEU A 401 10.90 -1.25 -3.59
C LEU A 401 11.60 -0.92 -2.26
N THR A 402 12.83 -1.41 -2.07
CA THR A 402 13.63 -1.15 -0.86
C THR A 402 13.96 0.33 -0.71
N GLU A 403 14.31 1.01 -1.80
CA GLU A 403 14.56 2.46 -1.79
C GLU A 403 13.30 3.23 -1.42
N ILE A 404 12.15 2.88 -2.01
CA ILE A 404 10.87 3.54 -1.74
C ILE A 404 10.46 3.37 -0.28
N ILE A 405 10.54 2.15 0.26
CA ILE A 405 10.23 1.89 1.67
C ILE A 405 11.25 2.60 2.58
N GLY A 406 12.53 2.62 2.22
CA GLY A 406 13.57 3.37 2.92
C GLY A 406 13.27 4.88 3.00
N MET A 407 12.79 5.48 1.92
CA MET A 407 12.32 6.87 1.91
C MET A 407 11.16 7.09 2.87
N VAL A 408 10.17 6.19 2.90
CA VAL A 408 9.03 6.28 3.83
C VAL A 408 9.48 6.13 5.28
N VAL A 409 10.35 5.18 5.59
CA VAL A 409 10.92 4.99 6.94
C VAL A 409 11.68 6.24 7.39
N SER A 410 12.55 6.78 6.53
CA SER A 410 13.30 8.00 6.83
C SER A 410 12.37 9.19 7.07
N LEU A 411 11.31 9.31 6.27
CA LEU A 411 10.31 10.38 6.40
C LEU A 411 9.56 10.30 7.73
N VAL A 412 9.19 9.09 8.16
CA VAL A 412 8.53 8.87 9.46
C VAL A 412 9.47 9.14 10.63
N HIS A 413 10.76 8.75 10.55
CA HIS A 413 11.73 8.99 11.63
C HIS A 413 12.12 10.47 11.78
N ASN A 414 12.12 11.23 10.70
CA ASN A 414 12.54 12.64 10.71
C ASN A 414 11.44 13.61 11.20
N GLN A 415 10.21 13.14 11.39
CA GLN A 415 9.10 13.99 11.82
C GLN A 415 8.62 13.61 13.22
N VAL A 416 8.45 14.61 14.09
CA VAL A 416 8.08 14.42 15.50
C VAL A 416 6.67 13.81 15.68
N MET A 417 5.77 14.02 14.70
CA MET A 417 4.41 13.46 14.68
C MET A 417 3.96 13.27 13.22
N HIS A 418 4.43 12.22 12.55
CA HIS A 418 3.99 11.92 11.19
C HIS A 418 2.58 11.34 11.17
N ASN A 419 1.67 11.93 10.39
CA ASN A 419 0.33 11.37 10.18
C ASN A 419 0.36 10.37 9.02
N VAL A 420 -0.24 9.19 9.21
CA VAL A 420 -0.44 8.18 8.16
C VAL A 420 -1.01 8.78 6.86
N GLY A 421 -1.83 9.82 6.95
CA GLY A 421 -2.43 10.49 5.79
C GLY A 421 -1.45 11.23 4.85
N GLU A 422 -0.22 11.51 5.29
CA GLU A 422 0.79 12.22 4.48
C GLU A 422 1.54 11.30 3.51
N SER A 423 1.55 9.99 3.77
CA SER A 423 2.08 8.98 2.87
C SER A 423 0.95 8.17 2.25
N ALA A 424 0.77 8.24 0.94
CA ALA A 424 -0.23 7.47 0.21
C ALA A 424 -0.06 5.95 0.43
N LEU A 425 1.19 5.48 0.57
CA LEU A 425 1.51 4.10 0.92
C LEU A 425 0.92 3.71 2.28
N LEU A 426 1.25 4.47 3.33
CA LEU A 426 0.78 4.18 4.68
C LEU A 426 -0.74 4.37 4.80
N LYS A 427 -1.30 5.39 4.14
CA LYS A 427 -2.74 5.66 4.06
C LYS A 427 -3.52 4.48 3.50
N ARG A 428 -2.98 3.76 2.51
CA ARG A 428 -3.61 2.56 1.96
C ARG A 428 -3.66 1.43 2.97
N CYS A 429 -2.59 1.18 3.71
CA CYS A 429 -2.61 0.23 4.84
C CYS A 429 -3.62 0.63 5.92
N ALA A 430 -3.72 1.92 6.26
CA ALA A 430 -4.69 2.37 7.28
C ALA A 430 -6.14 2.28 6.83
N SER A 431 -6.40 2.40 5.53
CA SER A 431 -7.78 2.49 4.98
C SER A 431 -8.32 1.15 4.51
N ASN A 432 -7.46 0.17 4.19
CA ASN A 432 -7.86 -1.13 3.65
C ASN A 432 -7.32 -2.27 4.53
N PHE A 433 -8.25 -3.03 5.13
CA PHE A 433 -7.96 -4.14 6.01
C PHE A 433 -7.15 -5.25 5.32
N GLU A 434 -7.49 -5.60 4.08
CA GLU A 434 -6.82 -6.65 3.30
C GLU A 434 -5.37 -6.29 2.99
N VAL A 435 -5.11 -5.01 2.67
CA VAL A 435 -3.74 -4.53 2.38
C VAL A 435 -2.87 -4.60 3.63
N LEU A 436 -3.42 -4.27 4.81
CA LEU A 436 -2.70 -4.41 6.07
C LEU A 436 -2.48 -5.89 6.44
N GLU A 437 -3.46 -6.75 6.20
CA GLU A 437 -3.33 -8.21 6.41
C GLU A 437 -2.24 -8.78 5.50
N GLU A 438 -2.25 -8.44 4.22
CA GLU A 438 -1.23 -8.85 3.24
C GLU A 438 0.17 -8.33 3.63
N ALA A 439 0.30 -7.08 4.07
CA ALA A 439 1.56 -6.53 4.51
C ALA A 439 2.14 -7.27 5.73
N VAL A 440 1.29 -7.61 6.71
CA VAL A 440 1.68 -8.42 7.87
C VAL A 440 2.07 -9.84 7.43
N GLN A 441 1.32 -10.47 6.53
CA GLN A 441 1.66 -11.80 6.02
C GLN A 441 2.99 -11.81 5.24
N TYR A 442 3.25 -10.82 4.40
CA TYR A 442 4.53 -10.71 3.70
C TYR A 442 5.70 -10.44 4.62
N SER A 443 5.49 -9.70 5.71
CA SER A 443 6.53 -9.52 6.73
C SER A 443 6.90 -10.83 7.44
N MET A 444 5.96 -11.79 7.51
CA MET A 444 6.17 -13.13 8.10
C MET A 444 6.62 -14.18 7.08
N ALA A 445 6.61 -13.89 5.78
CA ALA A 445 6.86 -14.90 4.73
C ALA A 445 8.33 -15.37 4.65
N GLY A 446 9.25 -14.75 5.39
CA GLY A 446 10.69 -15.04 5.34
C GLY A 446 11.40 -14.50 4.08
N GLY A 447 12.72 -14.71 4.02
CA GLY A 447 13.55 -14.33 2.86
C GLY A 447 13.56 -12.83 2.55
N GLU A 448 13.49 -12.48 1.26
CA GLU A 448 13.47 -11.07 0.82
C GLU A 448 12.14 -10.35 1.09
N LYS A 449 11.02 -11.10 1.23
CA LYS A 449 9.72 -10.53 1.57
C LYS A 449 9.74 -9.93 2.97
N SER A 450 10.24 -10.67 3.97
CA SER A 450 10.30 -10.18 5.35
C SER A 450 11.26 -8.99 5.47
N LYS A 451 12.43 -9.03 4.81
CA LYS A 451 13.39 -7.90 4.78
C LYS A 451 12.78 -6.61 4.25
N LEU A 452 11.87 -6.70 3.28
CA LEU A 452 11.20 -5.54 2.71
C LEU A 452 10.03 -5.06 3.58
N PHE A 453 9.19 -5.99 4.03
CA PHE A 453 7.92 -5.65 4.69
C PHE A 453 8.04 -5.37 6.18
N ILE A 454 9.06 -5.87 6.90
CA ILE A 454 9.28 -5.50 8.31
C ILE A 454 9.53 -3.99 8.44
N PRO A 455 10.45 -3.36 7.68
CA PRO A 455 10.61 -1.90 7.69
C PRO A 455 9.34 -1.13 7.28
N TYR A 456 8.54 -1.69 6.36
CA TYR A 456 7.30 -1.08 5.93
C TYR A 456 6.24 -1.08 7.04
N VAL A 457 6.05 -2.22 7.71
CA VAL A 457 5.15 -2.36 8.86
C VAL A 457 5.65 -1.51 10.04
N HIS A 458 6.97 -1.44 10.26
CA HIS A 458 7.59 -0.53 11.24
C HIS A 458 7.21 0.93 11.02
N ALA A 459 7.36 1.43 9.79
CA ALA A 459 6.97 2.80 9.43
C ALA A 459 5.46 3.03 9.65
N PHE A 460 4.63 2.04 9.32
CA PHE A 460 3.19 2.10 9.56
C PHE A 460 2.84 2.18 11.06
N CYS A 461 3.47 1.35 11.90
CA CYS A 461 3.26 1.34 13.35
C CYS A 461 3.63 2.70 13.99
N ILE A 462 4.76 3.30 13.59
CA ILE A 462 5.16 4.62 14.10
C ILE A 462 4.15 5.70 13.66
N ALA A 463 3.75 5.71 12.39
CA ALA A 463 2.85 6.74 11.86
C ALA A 463 1.40 6.60 12.37
N SER A 464 0.92 5.37 12.60
CA SER A 464 -0.48 5.10 12.99
C SER A 464 -0.74 5.18 14.49
N GLY A 465 0.33 5.14 15.31
CA GLY A 465 0.27 5.29 16.75
C GLY A 465 -0.12 4.01 17.51
N PRO A 466 -0.14 4.07 18.86
CA PRO A 466 -0.14 2.88 19.71
C PRO A 466 -1.31 1.92 19.46
N VAL A 467 -2.53 2.45 19.28
CA VAL A 467 -3.74 1.62 19.12
C VAL A 467 -3.62 0.71 17.90
N ARG A 468 -3.23 1.25 16.74
CA ARG A 468 -3.06 0.45 15.52
C ARG A 468 -1.84 -0.46 15.59
N THR A 469 -0.79 -0.06 16.30
CA THR A 469 0.37 -0.93 16.52
C THR A 469 0.02 -2.16 17.35
N THR A 470 -0.80 -2.02 18.41
CA THR A 470 -1.28 -3.19 19.18
C THR A 470 -2.14 -4.14 18.34
N GLU A 471 -2.91 -3.61 17.39
CA GLU A 471 -3.68 -4.42 16.44
C GLU A 471 -2.75 -5.20 15.51
N VAL A 472 -1.70 -4.57 14.97
CA VAL A 472 -0.68 -5.23 14.13
C VAL A 472 -0.01 -6.37 14.90
N ILE A 473 0.42 -6.13 16.14
CA ILE A 473 1.03 -7.17 17.00
C ILE A 473 0.05 -8.33 17.23
N ALA A 474 -1.22 -8.03 17.48
CA ALA A 474 -2.25 -9.07 17.62
C ALA A 474 -2.41 -9.89 16.33
N ARG A 475 -2.33 -9.29 15.14
CA ARG A 475 -2.35 -10.02 13.85
C ARG A 475 -1.18 -11.00 13.74
N TYR A 476 0.05 -10.59 14.08
CA TYR A 476 1.20 -11.52 14.10
C TYR A 476 0.96 -12.71 15.03
N ILE A 477 0.50 -12.46 16.27
CA ILE A 477 0.28 -13.52 17.26
C ILE A 477 -0.83 -14.48 16.81
N ILE A 478 -1.86 -13.99 16.12
CA ILE A 478 -2.97 -14.82 15.63
C ILE A 478 -2.58 -15.63 14.39
N GLU A 479 -1.83 -15.03 13.46
CA GLU A 479 -1.61 -15.61 12.13
C GLU A 479 -0.31 -16.42 11.98
N ALA A 480 0.66 -16.22 12.88
CA ALA A 480 1.92 -16.95 12.84
C ALA A 480 1.69 -18.47 12.97
N LYS A 481 2.30 -19.24 12.06
CA LYS A 481 2.17 -20.70 11.92
C LYS A 481 3.32 -21.47 12.54
N ASP A 482 4.48 -20.83 12.70
CA ASP A 482 5.72 -21.42 13.16
C ASP A 482 6.56 -20.39 13.93
N ASP A 483 7.60 -20.88 14.59
CA ASP A 483 8.50 -20.06 15.41
C ASP A 483 9.31 -19.05 14.55
N GLU A 484 9.59 -19.36 13.28
CA GLU A 484 10.30 -18.44 12.38
C GLU A 484 9.48 -17.18 12.08
N GLN A 485 8.16 -17.33 11.92
CA GLN A 485 7.23 -16.22 11.77
C GLN A 485 7.13 -15.38 13.04
N LEU A 486 7.19 -16.00 14.23
CA LEU A 486 7.25 -15.28 15.50
C LEU A 486 8.57 -14.52 15.67
N ILE A 487 9.69 -15.03 15.15
CA ILE A 487 10.97 -14.28 15.12
C ILE A 487 10.82 -12.98 14.31
N CYS A 488 10.01 -12.97 13.24
CA CYS A 488 9.73 -11.74 12.49
C CYS A 488 8.98 -10.69 13.33
N LEU A 489 8.06 -11.12 14.22
CA LEU A 489 7.44 -10.23 15.21
C LEU A 489 8.48 -9.67 16.19
N ILE A 490 9.39 -10.50 16.70
CA ILE A 490 10.47 -10.05 17.59
C ILE A 490 11.37 -9.03 16.88
N ALA A 491 11.70 -9.24 15.60
CA ALA A 491 12.47 -8.29 14.82
C ALA A 491 11.75 -6.93 14.68
N LEU A 492 10.44 -6.94 14.40
CA LEU A 492 9.62 -5.73 14.38
C LEU A 492 9.61 -5.01 15.74
N LEU A 493 9.33 -5.73 16.83
CA LEU A 493 9.27 -5.17 18.18
C LEU A 493 10.62 -4.59 18.63
N THR A 494 11.72 -5.27 18.29
CA THR A 494 13.09 -4.77 18.56
C THR A 494 13.35 -3.45 17.83
N SER A 495 12.80 -3.25 16.63
CA SER A 495 12.93 -1.98 15.91
C SER A 495 12.03 -0.87 16.49
N LEU A 496 10.86 -1.23 17.05
CA LEU A 496 9.89 -0.29 17.59
C LEU A 496 10.22 0.20 19.01
N ILE A 497 10.96 -0.58 19.79
CA ILE A 497 11.21 -0.31 21.21
C ILE A 497 11.78 1.08 21.51
N ILE A 498 12.62 1.60 20.61
CA ILE A 498 13.25 2.93 20.75
C ILE A 498 12.21 4.05 20.64
N PHE A 499 11.17 3.84 19.85
CA PHE A 499 10.13 4.83 19.58
C PHE A 499 8.91 4.65 20.49
N ALA A 500 8.59 3.42 20.88
CA ALA A 500 7.38 3.08 21.61
C ALA A 500 7.63 1.90 22.58
N PRO A 501 8.25 2.16 23.75
CA PRO A 501 8.78 1.11 24.63
C PRO A 501 7.71 0.24 25.31
N ASN A 502 6.51 0.78 25.54
CA ASN A 502 5.42 0.06 26.23
C ASN A 502 4.48 -0.70 25.28
N THR A 503 4.74 -0.63 23.97
CA THR A 503 3.81 -1.15 22.95
C THR A 503 3.53 -2.64 23.09
N SER A 504 4.53 -3.42 23.48
CA SER A 504 4.38 -4.87 23.66
C SER A 504 3.46 -5.19 24.84
N GLU A 505 3.66 -4.53 25.98
CA GLU A 505 2.78 -4.64 27.15
C GLU A 505 1.35 -4.19 26.79
N ASP A 506 1.21 -3.04 26.13
CA ASP A 506 -0.08 -2.53 25.66
C ASP A 506 -0.77 -3.51 24.70
N ALA A 507 -0.01 -4.20 23.85
CA ALA A 507 -0.54 -5.20 22.93
C ALA A 507 -1.05 -6.44 23.66
N ILE A 508 -0.40 -6.86 24.75
CA ILE A 508 -0.86 -7.95 25.60
C ILE A 508 -2.15 -7.57 26.34
N ILE A 509 -2.21 -6.38 26.94
CA ILE A 509 -3.41 -5.87 27.63
C ILE A 509 -4.60 -5.82 26.67
N ASN A 510 -4.40 -5.30 25.46
CA ASN A 510 -5.47 -5.11 24.47
C ASN A 510 -5.69 -6.34 23.55
N PHE A 511 -4.95 -7.43 23.75
CA PHE A 511 -4.93 -8.57 22.82
C PHE A 511 -6.33 -9.14 22.56
N PHE A 512 -7.14 -9.36 23.61
CA PHE A 512 -8.47 -9.95 23.47
C PHE A 512 -9.48 -9.00 22.81
N ALA A 513 -9.38 -7.70 23.06
CA ALA A 513 -10.19 -6.68 22.40
C ALA A 513 -9.87 -6.63 20.90
N ASN A 514 -8.57 -6.62 20.56
CA ASN A 514 -8.09 -6.65 19.19
C ASN A 514 -8.48 -7.95 18.48
N ARG A 515 -8.27 -9.12 19.12
CA ARG A 515 -8.68 -10.44 18.57
C ARG A 515 -10.17 -10.48 18.26
N THR A 516 -11.01 -9.98 19.17
CA THR A 516 -12.47 -9.94 18.96
C THR A 516 -12.82 -9.06 17.76
N THR A 517 -12.18 -7.90 17.65
CA THR A 517 -12.41 -6.95 16.55
C THR A 517 -11.96 -7.54 15.20
N LEU A 518 -10.76 -8.13 15.14
CA LEU A 518 -10.22 -8.79 13.95
C LEU A 518 -11.10 -9.95 13.49
N MET A 519 -11.60 -10.78 14.41
CA MET A 519 -12.52 -11.87 14.08
C MET A 519 -13.85 -11.36 13.51
N LEU A 520 -14.37 -10.23 14.01
CA LEU A 520 -15.59 -9.61 13.47
C LEU A 520 -15.36 -8.99 12.08
N GLU A 521 -14.19 -8.41 11.84
CA GLU A 521 -13.81 -7.85 10.53
C GLU A 521 -13.62 -8.95 9.49
N LYS A 522 -12.86 -10.02 9.79
CA LYS A 522 -12.75 -11.21 8.92
C LYS A 522 -14.12 -11.81 8.59
N LYS A 523 -15.05 -11.79 9.53
CA LYS A 523 -16.45 -12.18 9.31
C LYS A 523 -17.17 -11.29 8.31
N ARG A 524 -17.07 -9.98 8.47
CA ARG A 524 -17.71 -9.01 7.57
C ARG A 524 -17.14 -9.13 6.15
N GLU A 525 -15.84 -9.34 6.00
CA GLU A 525 -15.20 -9.44 4.69
C GLU A 525 -15.50 -10.74 3.96
N SER A 526 -15.41 -11.89 4.64
CA SER A 526 -15.76 -13.14 3.96
C SER A 526 -17.23 -13.12 3.55
N ALA A 527 -18.14 -12.56 4.37
CA ALA A 527 -19.53 -12.35 3.98
C ALA A 527 -19.69 -11.47 2.73
N LYS A 528 -18.86 -10.43 2.54
CA LYS A 528 -18.84 -9.60 1.33
C LYS A 528 -18.33 -10.37 0.11
N LYS A 529 -17.25 -11.15 0.25
CA LYS A 529 -16.69 -12.01 -0.83
C LYS A 529 -17.70 -13.07 -1.28
N PHE A 530 -18.44 -13.67 -0.35
CA PHE A 530 -19.50 -14.64 -0.65
C PHE A 530 -20.75 -14.00 -1.28
N ALA A 531 -21.09 -12.75 -0.96
CA ALA A 531 -22.19 -12.06 -1.65
C ALA A 531 -21.92 -11.81 -3.15
N GLN A 532 -20.65 -11.89 -3.58
CA GLN A 532 -20.24 -11.78 -4.99
C GLN A 532 -20.13 -13.14 -5.70
N ILE A 533 -20.08 -14.25 -4.96
CA ILE A 533 -19.91 -15.61 -5.49
C ILE A 533 -21.09 -16.48 -5.00
N ASN A 534 -22.10 -16.67 -5.86
CA ASN A 534 -23.23 -17.53 -5.57
C ASN A 534 -22.83 -19.02 -5.51
N SER A 535 -22.27 -19.49 -4.38
CA SER A 535 -22.34 -20.90 -3.96
C SER A 535 -21.69 -21.16 -2.59
N LEU A 536 -22.39 -21.94 -1.76
CA LEU A 536 -21.98 -22.65 -0.53
C LEU A 536 -21.87 -21.87 0.80
N SER A 537 -22.22 -22.59 1.87
CA SER A 537 -22.68 -22.08 3.15
C SER A 537 -21.61 -21.31 3.95
N SER A 538 -21.96 -20.10 4.38
CA SER A 538 -21.19 -19.22 5.28
C SER A 538 -20.97 -19.79 6.70
N ALA A 539 -21.22 -21.07 6.96
CA ALA A 539 -21.19 -21.64 8.31
C ALA A 539 -20.01 -22.61 8.54
N ALA A 540 -19.29 -23.00 7.48
CA ALA A 540 -18.18 -23.94 7.57
C ALA A 540 -16.85 -23.23 7.90
N PHE A 541 -16.43 -22.25 7.11
CA PHE A 541 -15.15 -21.52 7.29
C PHE A 541 -15.01 -20.83 8.66
N PHE A 542 -16.08 -20.20 9.17
CA PHE A 542 -16.03 -19.47 10.45
C PHE A 542 -16.07 -20.34 11.69
N LYS A 543 -16.44 -21.62 11.54
CA LYS A 543 -16.33 -22.54 12.67
C LYS A 543 -14.85 -22.82 12.95
N ASP A 544 -14.00 -22.92 11.93
CA ASP A 544 -12.59 -23.29 12.09
C ASP A 544 -11.76 -22.21 12.81
N ASP A 545 -11.92 -20.93 12.47
CA ASP A 545 -11.17 -19.84 13.13
C ASP A 545 -11.52 -19.66 14.62
N PHE A 546 -12.77 -19.96 15.01
CA PHE A 546 -13.17 -19.88 16.42
C PHE A 546 -12.47 -20.93 17.28
N TYR A 547 -12.17 -22.10 16.69
CA TYR A 547 -11.47 -23.21 17.32
C TYR A 547 -9.95 -23.13 17.16
N ASP A 548 -9.42 -22.09 16.52
CA ASP A 548 -7.97 -21.95 16.36
C ASP A 548 -7.31 -21.72 17.73
N ILE A 549 -6.41 -22.63 18.09
CA ILE A 549 -5.62 -22.63 19.32
C ILE A 549 -4.19 -22.10 19.10
N LYS A 550 -3.77 -21.83 17.86
CA LYS A 550 -2.37 -21.44 17.56
C LYS A 550 -1.93 -20.20 18.29
N TRP A 551 -2.81 -19.20 18.38
CA TRP A 551 -2.53 -17.97 19.12
C TRP A 551 -2.20 -18.23 20.60
N LEU A 552 -2.75 -19.29 21.24
CA LEU A 552 -2.39 -19.68 22.61
C LEU A 552 -0.95 -20.22 22.67
N TYR A 553 -0.56 -21.05 21.71
CA TYR A 553 0.81 -21.54 21.61
C TYR A 553 1.78 -20.41 21.31
N ASN A 554 1.41 -19.46 20.44
CA ASN A 554 2.24 -18.31 20.12
C ASN A 554 2.46 -17.41 21.36
N LEU A 555 1.42 -17.11 22.13
CA LEU A 555 1.55 -16.39 23.41
C LEU A 555 2.44 -17.15 24.40
N ARG A 556 2.29 -18.48 24.48
CA ARG A 556 3.11 -19.32 25.33
C ARG A 556 4.58 -19.23 24.93
N THR A 557 4.88 -19.41 23.65
CA THR A 557 6.23 -19.35 23.09
C THR A 557 6.88 -18.00 23.39
N LEU A 558 6.16 -16.89 23.17
CA LEU A 558 6.67 -15.54 23.48
C LEU A 558 7.00 -15.37 24.97
N ASN A 559 6.13 -15.85 25.86
CA ASN A 559 6.35 -15.79 27.30
C ASN A 559 7.53 -16.68 27.75
N GLU A 560 7.67 -17.90 27.21
CA GLU A 560 8.82 -18.77 27.49
C GLU A 560 10.13 -18.17 26.97
N TRP A 561 10.13 -17.59 25.77
CA TRP A 561 11.30 -16.89 25.24
C TRP A 561 11.71 -15.72 26.13
N GLU A 562 10.76 -14.93 26.63
CA GLU A 562 11.06 -13.85 27.58
C GLU A 562 11.60 -14.40 28.91
N LYS A 563 11.13 -15.55 29.40
CA LYS A 563 11.62 -16.16 30.64
C LYS A 563 13.02 -16.75 30.50
N MET A 564 13.31 -17.41 29.38
CA MET A 564 14.58 -18.08 29.12
C MET A 564 15.70 -17.14 28.65
N ALA A 565 15.35 -15.95 28.15
CA ALA A 565 16.32 -14.97 27.68
C ALA A 565 17.15 -14.36 28.82
N ASP A 566 18.44 -14.14 28.56
CA ASP A 566 19.34 -13.41 29.45
C ASP A 566 18.92 -11.93 29.58
N ASP A 567 19.27 -11.29 30.70
CA ASP A 567 18.90 -9.88 30.99
C ASP A 567 19.42 -8.89 29.92
N GLU A 568 20.50 -9.24 29.21
CA GLU A 568 21.08 -8.43 28.13
C GLU A 568 20.42 -8.68 26.77
N HIS A 569 19.59 -9.72 26.64
CA HIS A 569 18.98 -10.09 25.36
C HIS A 569 17.85 -9.11 24.98
N ALA A 570 17.72 -8.79 23.70
CA ALA A 570 16.74 -7.81 23.21
C ALA A 570 15.30 -8.13 23.63
N ILE A 571 14.94 -9.41 23.71
CA ILE A 571 13.60 -9.88 24.13
C ILE A 571 13.25 -9.42 25.56
N LYS A 572 14.21 -9.36 26.49
CA LYS A 572 13.94 -8.83 27.85
C LYS A 572 13.60 -7.34 27.83
N SER A 573 14.12 -6.60 26.86
CA SER A 573 13.79 -5.19 26.69
C SER A 573 12.39 -4.99 26.10
N ILE A 574 11.88 -5.96 25.32
CA ILE A 574 10.55 -5.89 24.69
C ILE A 574 9.41 -5.82 25.73
N ARG A 575 9.58 -6.47 26.89
CA ARG A 575 8.66 -6.43 28.04
C ARG A 575 7.21 -6.79 27.70
N PHE A 576 6.92 -8.08 27.49
CA PHE A 576 5.54 -8.52 27.34
C PHE A 576 4.78 -8.51 28.68
N GLU A 577 5.50 -8.72 29.79
CA GLU A 577 4.98 -8.66 31.17
C GLU A 577 3.67 -9.44 31.40
N MET A 578 3.50 -10.59 30.73
CA MET A 578 2.25 -11.37 30.80
C MET A 578 1.88 -11.80 32.23
N SER A 579 2.87 -11.99 33.10
CA SER A 579 2.66 -12.35 34.52
C SER A 579 2.04 -11.21 35.34
N LYS A 580 2.35 -9.95 35.03
CA LYS A 580 1.76 -8.76 35.67
C LYS A 580 0.27 -8.62 35.34
N HIS A 581 -0.10 -9.01 34.11
CA HIS A 581 -1.46 -8.94 33.58
C HIS A 581 -2.21 -10.29 33.66
N TYR A 582 -1.71 -11.23 34.45
CA TYR A 582 -2.28 -12.58 34.56
C TYR A 582 -3.78 -12.57 34.85
N GLY A 583 -4.24 -11.71 35.76
CA GLY A 583 -5.66 -11.64 36.14
C GLY A 583 -6.58 -11.40 34.94
N GLU A 584 -6.19 -10.50 34.05
CA GLU A 584 -6.95 -10.16 32.84
C GLU A 584 -6.81 -11.27 31.78
N LEU A 585 -5.58 -11.68 31.50
CA LEU A 585 -5.28 -12.70 30.50
C LEU A 585 -5.92 -14.04 30.83
N ALA A 586 -5.67 -14.59 32.02
CA ALA A 586 -6.19 -15.89 32.42
C ALA A 586 -7.72 -15.91 32.46
N THR A 587 -8.34 -14.81 32.88
CA THR A 587 -9.81 -14.68 32.90
C THR A 587 -10.40 -14.79 31.50
N GLU A 588 -9.80 -14.12 30.52
CA GLU A 588 -10.27 -14.12 29.14
C GLU A 588 -9.93 -15.42 28.40
N ILE A 589 -8.74 -15.99 28.64
CA ILE A 589 -8.35 -17.32 28.13
C ILE A 589 -9.33 -18.38 28.61
N LEU A 590 -9.59 -18.46 29.92
CA LEU A 590 -10.49 -19.47 30.50
C LEU A 590 -11.94 -19.24 30.08
N ARG A 591 -12.38 -17.98 29.93
CA ARG A 591 -13.71 -17.66 29.37
C ARG A 591 -13.86 -18.22 27.97
N TRP A 592 -12.92 -17.89 27.08
CA TRP A 592 -12.91 -18.40 25.70
C TRP A 592 -12.84 -19.94 25.67
N ALA A 593 -11.99 -20.54 26.52
CA ALA A 593 -11.85 -21.99 26.59
C ALA A 593 -13.16 -22.67 26.98
N LEU A 594 -13.86 -22.17 28.00
CA LEU A 594 -15.16 -22.72 28.42
C LEU A 594 -16.23 -22.55 27.33
N ASP A 595 -16.25 -21.42 26.62
CA ASP A 595 -17.15 -21.20 25.49
C ASP A 595 -16.87 -22.19 24.34
N VAL A 596 -15.60 -22.41 24.00
CA VAL A 596 -15.18 -23.40 22.98
C VAL A 596 -15.53 -24.82 23.40
N LEU A 597 -15.11 -25.23 24.60
CA LEU A 597 -15.31 -26.58 25.12
C LEU A 597 -16.81 -26.91 25.26
N SER A 598 -17.63 -25.95 25.72
CA SER A 598 -19.07 -26.12 25.79
C SER A 598 -19.73 -26.23 24.41
N SER A 599 -19.20 -25.51 23.40
CA SER A 599 -19.64 -25.61 22.01
C SER A 599 -19.27 -26.96 21.39
N LEU A 600 -18.06 -27.47 21.64
CA LEU A 600 -17.60 -28.78 21.19
C LEU A 600 -18.42 -29.92 21.82
N LYS A 601 -18.68 -29.85 23.13
CA LYS A 601 -19.51 -30.84 23.85
C LYS A 601 -20.92 -31.00 23.28
N ARG A 602 -21.53 -29.91 22.76
CA ARG A 602 -22.85 -29.99 22.10
C ARG A 602 -22.79 -30.74 20.76
N LYS A 603 -21.63 -30.81 20.13
CA LYS A 603 -21.40 -31.41 18.80
C LYS A 603 -20.79 -32.82 18.86
N GLU A 604 -20.33 -33.26 20.02
CA GLU A 604 -19.52 -34.47 20.27
C GLU A 604 -20.20 -35.82 19.98
N LYS A 605 -21.38 -35.86 19.33
CA LYS A 605 -22.22 -37.06 19.32
C LYS A 605 -21.61 -38.31 18.65
N THR A 606 -20.56 -38.23 17.81
CA THR A 606 -19.84 -39.42 17.27
C THR A 606 -18.52 -39.10 16.52
N ASP A 607 -17.95 -37.89 16.62
CA ASP A 607 -16.84 -37.46 15.75
C ASP A 607 -15.49 -37.42 16.50
N GLU A 608 -14.56 -38.31 16.11
CA GLU A 608 -13.19 -38.37 16.68
C GLU A 608 -12.42 -37.06 16.51
N SER A 609 -12.71 -36.27 15.46
CA SER A 609 -12.05 -34.98 15.22
C SER A 609 -12.42 -33.93 16.27
N ILE A 610 -13.66 -33.97 16.78
CA ILE A 610 -14.15 -33.06 17.84
C ILE A 610 -13.47 -33.37 19.16
N LYS A 611 -13.24 -34.66 19.45
CA LYS A 611 -12.51 -35.09 20.64
C LYS A 611 -11.05 -34.61 20.61
N ALA A 612 -10.36 -34.78 19.49
CA ALA A 612 -9.00 -34.28 19.32
C ALA A 612 -8.93 -32.75 19.51
N MET A 613 -9.87 -32.01 18.93
CA MET A 613 -9.95 -30.56 19.05
C MET A 613 -10.21 -30.09 20.49
N ARG A 614 -11.07 -30.78 21.24
CA ARG A 614 -11.32 -30.55 22.66
C ARG A 614 -10.05 -30.73 23.49
N ASP A 615 -9.35 -31.85 23.27
CA ASP A 615 -8.12 -32.18 24.00
C ASP A 615 -7.01 -31.17 23.71
N SER A 616 -6.80 -30.82 22.44
CA SER A 616 -5.83 -29.80 22.05
C SER A 616 -6.18 -28.43 22.64
N THR A 617 -7.47 -28.06 22.70
CA THR A 617 -7.92 -26.79 23.33
C THR A 617 -7.62 -26.77 24.82
N ALA A 618 -8.02 -27.82 25.55
CA ALA A 618 -7.78 -27.92 26.99
C ALA A 618 -6.28 -27.91 27.30
N GLN A 619 -5.49 -28.67 26.53
CA GLN A 619 -4.05 -28.73 26.70
C GLN A 619 -3.37 -27.38 26.40
N ALA A 620 -3.76 -26.68 25.33
CA ALA A 620 -3.19 -25.37 24.97
C ALA A 620 -3.45 -24.32 26.06
N VAL A 621 -4.67 -24.27 26.58
CA VAL A 621 -5.07 -23.34 27.65
C VAL A 621 -4.30 -23.60 28.94
N LEU A 622 -4.31 -24.85 29.41
CA LEU A 622 -3.59 -25.23 30.63
C LEU A 622 -2.09 -24.98 30.50
N SER A 623 -1.54 -25.30 29.33
CA SER A 623 -0.13 -25.07 29.06
C SER A 623 0.27 -23.61 29.04
N LEU A 624 -0.59 -22.71 28.53
CA LEU A 624 -0.34 -21.26 28.58
C LEU A 624 -0.47 -20.73 30.01
N CYS A 625 -1.52 -21.14 30.75
CA CYS A 625 -1.71 -20.71 32.14
C CYS A 625 -0.53 -21.11 33.05
N SER A 626 -0.04 -22.35 32.93
CA SER A 626 1.15 -22.80 33.66
C SER A 626 2.42 -22.10 33.17
N SER A 627 2.53 -21.81 31.87
CA SER A 627 3.66 -21.08 31.30
C SER A 627 3.75 -19.65 31.82
N ILE A 628 2.66 -18.88 31.90
CA ILE A 628 2.68 -17.51 32.46
C ILE A 628 3.14 -17.58 33.93
N GLY A 629 2.77 -18.66 34.62
CA GLY A 629 3.17 -18.94 36.01
C GLY A 629 2.22 -18.33 37.03
N PRO A 630 2.40 -18.65 38.31
CA PRO A 630 1.54 -18.12 39.36
C PRO A 630 1.71 -16.59 39.47
N PRO A 631 0.63 -15.80 39.47
CA PRO A 631 0.73 -14.36 39.59
C PRO A 631 1.11 -13.94 41.02
N SER A 632 1.51 -12.69 41.18
CA SER A 632 1.43 -12.03 42.49
C SER A 632 -0.03 -12.00 42.98
N VAL A 633 -0.24 -11.59 44.23
CA VAL A 633 -1.59 -11.45 44.79
C VAL A 633 -2.41 -10.49 43.91
N LEU A 634 -3.49 -10.99 43.31
CA LEU A 634 -4.33 -10.24 42.37
C LEU A 634 -5.35 -9.34 43.09
N GLU A 635 -5.86 -8.34 42.38
CA GLU A 635 -7.01 -7.56 42.84
C GLU A 635 -8.24 -8.45 43.06
N PRO A 636 -9.06 -8.24 44.12
CA PRO A 636 -10.15 -9.15 44.51
C PRO A 636 -11.16 -9.52 43.42
N LYS A 637 -11.31 -8.70 42.37
CA LYS A 637 -12.22 -8.96 41.24
C LYS A 637 -11.79 -10.16 40.37
N TYR A 638 -10.48 -10.42 40.24
CA TYR A 638 -9.98 -11.50 39.39
C TYR A 638 -10.04 -12.88 40.07
N PRO A 639 -9.57 -13.06 41.33
CA PRO A 639 -9.60 -14.35 42.00
C PRO A 639 -10.97 -15.00 42.08
N TYR A 640 -12.03 -14.22 42.36
CA TYR A 640 -13.39 -14.74 42.38
C TYR A 640 -13.79 -15.35 41.03
N LYS A 641 -13.55 -14.61 39.93
CA LYS A 641 -13.91 -15.03 38.57
C LYS A 641 -13.06 -16.22 38.11
N LEU A 642 -11.75 -16.18 38.35
CA LEU A 642 -10.82 -17.27 38.05
C LEU A 642 -11.18 -18.54 38.84
N SER A 643 -11.52 -18.42 40.13
CA SER A 643 -11.96 -19.56 40.94
C SER A 643 -13.20 -20.23 40.34
N ALA A 644 -14.20 -19.45 39.93
CA ALA A 644 -15.39 -20.00 39.26
C ALA A 644 -15.07 -20.65 37.90
N GLN A 645 -14.18 -20.05 37.11
CA GLN A 645 -13.79 -20.57 35.79
C GLN A 645 -12.94 -21.85 35.88
N PHE A 646 -11.96 -21.90 36.78
CA PHE A 646 -11.18 -23.10 37.05
C PHE A 646 -12.06 -24.23 37.59
N ALA A 647 -12.97 -23.94 38.53
CA ALA A 647 -13.95 -24.92 38.99
C ALA A 647 -14.80 -25.47 37.84
N SER A 648 -15.31 -24.60 36.98
CA SER A 648 -16.09 -24.98 35.79
C SER A 648 -15.28 -25.85 34.83
N LEU A 649 -14.01 -25.52 34.59
CA LEU A 649 -13.11 -26.29 33.72
C LEU A 649 -12.80 -27.67 34.30
N ILE A 650 -12.48 -27.75 35.59
CA ILE A 650 -12.19 -29.00 36.29
C ILE A 650 -13.40 -29.93 36.25
N ILE A 651 -14.59 -29.42 36.55
CA ILE A 651 -15.83 -30.20 36.50
C ILE A 651 -16.22 -30.58 35.06
N PHE A 652 -15.94 -29.71 34.08
CA PHE A 652 -16.12 -30.04 32.67
C PHE A 652 -15.23 -31.23 32.25
N LEU A 653 -13.94 -31.20 32.60
CA LEU A 653 -12.98 -32.27 32.27
C LEU A 653 -13.25 -33.56 33.06
N LEU A 654 -13.78 -33.46 34.28
CA LEU A 654 -14.16 -34.61 35.10
C LEU A 654 -15.19 -35.51 34.39
N ASP A 655 -16.09 -34.94 33.59
CA ASP A 655 -17.11 -35.69 32.84
C ASP A 655 -16.50 -36.74 31.88
N TYR A 656 -15.27 -36.51 31.43
CA TYR A 656 -14.54 -37.38 30.51
C TYR A 656 -13.67 -38.42 31.22
N VAL A 657 -13.43 -38.27 32.52
CA VAL A 657 -12.64 -39.23 33.30
C VAL A 657 -13.38 -40.56 33.40
N GLY A 658 -12.67 -41.66 33.08
CA GLY A 658 -13.19 -43.02 33.18
C GLY A 658 -14.14 -43.45 32.05
N ARG A 659 -14.22 -42.68 30.96
CA ARG A 659 -14.88 -43.14 29.72
C ARG A 659 -13.91 -44.04 28.94
N GLU A 660 -14.39 -45.21 28.49
CA GLU A 660 -13.56 -46.18 27.75
C GLU A 660 -13.05 -45.59 26.43
N ASP A 661 -13.85 -44.73 25.80
CA ASP A 661 -13.51 -44.07 24.54
C ASP A 661 -12.60 -42.85 24.74
N ASP A 662 -12.11 -42.54 25.95
CA ASP A 662 -11.44 -41.27 26.26
C ASP A 662 -10.24 -41.38 27.25
N PRO A 663 -9.08 -41.86 26.79
CA PRO A 663 -7.92 -42.10 27.66
C PRO A 663 -7.25 -40.80 28.16
N THR A 664 -7.46 -39.67 27.49
CA THR A 664 -6.84 -38.37 27.81
C THR A 664 -7.56 -37.62 28.94
N GLY A 665 -8.81 -37.98 29.25
CA GLY A 665 -9.64 -37.30 30.24
C GLY A 665 -9.01 -37.20 31.64
N LEU A 666 -8.38 -38.28 32.15
CA LEU A 666 -7.72 -38.28 33.46
C LEU A 666 -6.49 -37.36 33.49
N ALA A 667 -5.70 -37.36 32.43
CA ALA A 667 -4.50 -36.53 32.33
C ALA A 667 -4.86 -35.04 32.27
N LEU A 668 -5.83 -34.65 31.42
CA LEU A 668 -6.31 -33.28 31.31
C LEU A 668 -6.95 -32.79 32.62
N PHE A 669 -7.76 -33.63 33.27
CA PHE A 669 -8.32 -33.34 34.59
C PHE A 669 -7.22 -33.07 35.63
N THR A 670 -6.20 -33.94 35.68
CA THR A 670 -5.10 -33.80 36.65
C THR A 670 -4.30 -32.52 36.37
N ASN A 671 -4.00 -32.21 35.11
CA ASN A 671 -3.31 -30.99 34.70
C ASN A 671 -4.10 -29.73 35.09
N ALA A 672 -5.43 -29.74 34.90
CA ALA A 672 -6.28 -28.64 35.32
C ALA A 672 -6.26 -28.43 36.84
N CYS A 673 -6.28 -29.52 37.61
CA CYS A 673 -6.18 -29.44 39.07
C CYS A 673 -4.83 -28.89 39.54
N THR A 674 -3.73 -29.28 38.87
CA THR A 674 -2.39 -28.76 39.16
C THR A 674 -2.31 -27.27 38.87
N CYS A 675 -2.76 -26.83 37.70
CA CYS A 675 -2.76 -25.41 37.31
C CYS A 675 -3.62 -24.56 38.27
N ALA A 676 -4.81 -25.04 38.65
CA ALA A 676 -5.63 -24.38 39.67
C ALA A 676 -4.96 -24.35 41.05
N SER A 677 -4.24 -25.42 41.44
CA SER A 677 -3.51 -25.48 42.71
C SER A 677 -2.37 -24.47 42.75
N GLU A 678 -1.60 -24.34 41.67
CA GLU A 678 -0.53 -23.35 41.52
C GLU A 678 -1.08 -21.92 41.64
N PHE A 679 -2.20 -21.64 40.98
CA PHE A 679 -2.92 -20.38 41.13
C PHE A 679 -3.33 -20.15 42.60
N LEU A 680 -4.04 -21.08 43.23
CA LEU A 680 -4.52 -20.93 44.61
C LEU A 680 -3.40 -20.85 45.65
N ALA A 681 -2.23 -21.41 45.38
CA ALA A 681 -1.06 -21.31 46.25
C ALA A 681 -0.47 -19.89 46.28
N SER A 682 -0.67 -19.12 45.21
CA SER A 682 -0.18 -17.73 45.08
C SER A 682 -1.13 -16.66 45.64
N GLN A 683 -2.38 -17.03 45.92
CA GLN A 683 -3.43 -16.10 46.34
C GLN A 683 -3.71 -16.14 47.85
N VAL A 684 -4.43 -15.14 48.35
CA VAL A 684 -4.81 -15.04 49.76
C VAL A 684 -5.75 -16.19 50.17
N GLY A 685 -5.64 -16.67 51.40
CA GLY A 685 -6.34 -17.87 51.88
C GLY A 685 -7.86 -17.93 51.64
N TYR A 686 -8.58 -16.80 51.70
CA TYR A 686 -10.02 -16.78 51.46
C TYR A 686 -10.41 -17.17 50.02
N VAL A 687 -9.51 -16.98 49.04
CA VAL A 687 -9.73 -17.34 47.63
C VAL A 687 -9.89 -18.86 47.49
N ARG A 688 -9.19 -19.63 48.33
CA ARG A 688 -9.29 -21.09 48.38
C ARG A 688 -10.67 -21.55 48.85
N GLU A 689 -11.23 -20.89 49.86
CA GLU A 689 -12.59 -21.16 50.32
C GLU A 689 -13.61 -20.86 49.21
N GLN A 690 -13.48 -19.71 48.54
CA GLN A 690 -14.33 -19.36 47.39
C GLN A 690 -14.23 -20.37 46.25
N PHE A 691 -13.02 -20.84 45.93
CA PHE A 691 -12.82 -21.88 44.93
C PHE A 691 -13.51 -23.19 45.31
N ILE A 692 -13.38 -23.64 46.56
CA ILE A 692 -14.02 -24.87 47.04
C ILE A 692 -15.54 -24.75 46.94
N ILE A 693 -16.12 -23.59 47.29
CA ILE A 693 -17.56 -23.34 47.14
C ILE A 693 -17.97 -23.48 45.67
N HIS A 694 -17.29 -22.79 44.75
CA HIS A 694 -17.58 -22.89 43.31
C HIS A 694 -17.41 -24.32 42.75
N LEU A 695 -16.38 -25.04 43.21
CA LEU A 695 -16.10 -26.41 42.80
C LEU A 695 -17.22 -27.36 43.25
N LEU A 696 -17.68 -27.24 44.49
CA LEU A 696 -18.78 -28.03 45.02
C LEU A 696 -20.10 -27.68 44.34
N ASP A 697 -20.39 -26.39 44.13
CA ASP A 697 -21.61 -25.94 43.46
C ASP A 697 -21.73 -26.53 42.04
N GLU A 698 -20.67 -26.48 41.23
CA GLU A 698 -20.69 -27.09 39.89
C GLU A 698 -20.72 -28.64 39.95
N ALA A 699 -20.00 -29.26 40.88
CA ALA A 699 -20.06 -30.70 41.07
C ALA A 699 -21.48 -31.18 41.44
N PHE A 700 -22.17 -30.44 42.32
CA PHE A 700 -23.55 -30.74 42.73
C PHE A 700 -24.56 -30.47 41.62
N ALA A 701 -24.38 -29.38 40.84
CA ALA A 701 -25.22 -29.10 39.68
C ALA A 701 -25.22 -30.25 38.65
N LYS A 702 -24.09 -30.97 38.54
CA LYS A 702 -23.90 -32.10 37.62
C LYS A 702 -23.79 -33.46 38.33
N ALA A 703 -24.20 -33.56 39.60
CA ALA A 703 -23.99 -34.77 40.40
C ALA A 703 -24.66 -36.02 39.81
N PHE A 704 -25.85 -35.86 39.22
CA PHE A 704 -26.56 -36.95 38.55
C PHE A 704 -25.76 -37.52 37.37
N SER A 705 -25.21 -36.66 36.51
CA SER A 705 -24.44 -37.10 35.32
C SER A 705 -23.03 -37.58 35.66
N LEU A 706 -22.35 -36.94 36.62
CA LEU A 706 -20.95 -37.23 36.94
C LEU A 706 -20.79 -38.44 37.86
N PHE A 707 -21.67 -38.56 38.85
CA PHE A 707 -21.52 -39.55 39.92
C PHE A 707 -22.63 -40.60 39.91
N GLY A 708 -23.67 -40.46 39.08
CA GLY A 708 -24.77 -41.42 39.01
C GLY A 708 -25.73 -41.40 40.20
N CYS A 709 -25.69 -40.35 41.04
CA CYS A 709 -26.56 -40.24 42.20
C CYS A 709 -27.96 -39.77 41.78
N SER A 710 -28.93 -40.68 41.78
CA SER A 710 -30.36 -40.33 41.79
C SER A 710 -30.84 -40.29 43.24
N SER A 711 -31.12 -39.07 43.72
CA SER A 711 -31.74 -38.78 45.02
C SER A 711 -30.93 -39.11 46.28
N LEU A 712 -31.31 -38.41 47.37
CA LEU A 712 -30.75 -38.45 48.73
C LEU A 712 -30.73 -39.84 49.42
N ASN A 713 -31.16 -40.91 48.77
CA ASN A 713 -31.34 -42.23 49.40
C ASN A 713 -30.03 -43.05 49.51
N ALA A 714 -28.90 -42.54 49.02
CA ALA A 714 -27.61 -43.24 49.09
C ALA A 714 -27.13 -43.49 50.54
N TRP A 715 -27.58 -42.68 51.51
CA TRP A 715 -27.26 -42.85 52.93
C TRP A 715 -27.90 -44.08 53.59
N GLU A 716 -28.99 -44.63 53.03
CA GLU A 716 -29.59 -45.86 53.58
C GLU A 716 -28.82 -47.13 53.16
N THR A 717 -28.10 -47.08 52.03
CA THR A 717 -27.32 -48.21 51.53
C THR A 717 -25.93 -48.36 52.17
N GLU A 718 -25.37 -47.32 52.79
CA GLU A 718 -24.06 -47.42 53.47
C GLU A 718 -24.12 -48.19 54.80
N LEU A 719 -25.31 -48.34 55.40
CA LEU A 719 -25.52 -49.18 56.59
C LEU A 719 -25.53 -50.69 56.31
N GLN A 720 -25.55 -51.12 55.04
CA GLN A 720 -25.52 -52.53 54.65
C GLN A 720 -24.11 -53.08 54.35
N PHE A 721 -23.08 -52.23 54.32
CA PHE A 721 -21.70 -52.66 54.05
C PHE A 721 -20.91 -53.16 55.27
N SER A 722 -21.56 -53.25 56.45
CA SER A 722 -20.95 -53.73 57.70
C SER A 722 -21.20 -55.21 58.02
N SER A 723 -21.82 -55.98 57.12
CA SER A 723 -21.96 -57.44 57.25
C SER A 723 -21.32 -58.16 56.06
N GLY A 724 -20.49 -59.16 56.37
CA GLY A 724 -19.50 -59.71 55.45
C GLY A 724 -20.03 -60.46 54.23
N PHE A 725 -19.11 -60.63 53.29
CA PHE A 725 -19.15 -61.51 52.13
C PHE A 725 -20.09 -62.72 52.27
N GLN A 726 -21.21 -62.71 51.55
CA GLN A 726 -21.82 -63.94 51.06
C GLN A 726 -22.15 -63.81 49.57
N ARG A 727 -21.31 -64.49 48.80
CA ARG A 727 -21.49 -64.84 47.40
C ARG A 727 -22.77 -65.66 47.28
N THR A 728 -23.77 -65.17 46.55
CA THR A 728 -24.87 -66.01 46.07
C THR A 728 -24.97 -65.86 44.56
N ASN A 729 -24.64 -66.95 43.88
CA ASN A 729 -24.80 -67.14 42.45
C ASN A 729 -26.29 -67.21 42.12
N TYR A 730 -26.76 -66.36 41.19
CA TYR A 730 -27.86 -66.73 40.30
C TYR A 730 -27.47 -66.36 38.87
N SER A 731 -27.02 -67.39 38.17
CA SER A 731 -26.96 -67.46 36.71
C SER A 731 -28.30 -68.00 36.24
N THR A 732 -29.03 -67.23 35.43
CA THR A 732 -29.92 -67.78 34.40
C THR A 732 -30.30 -66.68 33.40
N ASP A 733 -29.90 -66.95 32.16
CA ASP A 733 -30.59 -66.69 30.89
C ASP A 733 -30.71 -65.25 30.39
N ILE A 734 -29.65 -64.88 29.66
CA ILE A 734 -29.68 -64.01 28.50
C ILE A 734 -30.40 -64.77 27.36
N LEU A 735 -31.48 -64.21 26.85
CA LEU A 735 -31.92 -64.46 25.48
C LEU A 735 -32.31 -63.13 24.82
N ASP A 736 -31.84 -63.05 23.58
CA ASP A 736 -31.89 -61.95 22.63
C ASP A 736 -33.27 -61.31 22.44
N ALA A 737 -33.28 -59.98 22.31
CA ALA A 737 -34.23 -59.25 21.49
C ALA A 737 -33.63 -57.90 21.11
N ASP A 738 -33.18 -57.82 19.85
CA ASP A 738 -33.06 -56.58 19.09
C ASP A 738 -34.42 -55.86 19.08
N GLU A 739 -34.46 -54.57 19.38
CA GLU A 739 -35.56 -53.70 18.93
C GLU A 739 -35.00 -52.34 18.50
N ASP A 740 -34.73 -52.27 17.19
CA ASP A 740 -35.04 -51.11 16.36
C ASP A 740 -36.52 -50.71 16.52
N ASP A 741 -36.74 -49.41 16.28
CA ASP A 741 -37.95 -48.75 15.81
C ASP A 741 -39.18 -48.57 16.71
N GLU A 742 -39.44 -47.27 16.91
CA GLU A 742 -40.68 -46.64 17.37
C GLU A 742 -41.90 -47.11 16.56
N LEU A 743 -42.89 -47.73 17.21
CA LEU A 743 -44.26 -47.78 16.71
C LEU A 743 -45.26 -47.49 17.85
N GLU A 744 -45.97 -46.37 17.72
CA GLU A 744 -47.10 -45.98 18.56
C GLU A 744 -48.26 -46.99 18.42
N GLU A 745 -48.56 -47.78 19.45
CA GLU A 745 -49.81 -48.57 19.51
C GLU A 745 -51.02 -47.63 19.62
N SER A 746 -51.98 -47.76 18.70
CA SER A 746 -53.25 -47.03 18.70
C SER A 746 -54.15 -47.39 19.90
N LEU A 747 -54.78 -46.37 20.48
CA LEU A 747 -55.64 -46.48 21.67
C LEU A 747 -56.82 -47.46 21.49
N PHE A 748 -57.24 -47.73 20.25
CA PHE A 748 -58.31 -48.69 19.96
C PHE A 748 -57.86 -50.16 20.05
N ASP A 749 -56.59 -50.45 19.83
CA ASP A 749 -56.06 -51.82 19.95
C ASP A 749 -55.81 -52.20 21.42
N LEU A 750 -55.51 -51.21 22.25
CA LEU A 750 -55.44 -51.34 23.70
C LEU A 750 -56.83 -51.59 24.34
N ALA A 751 -57.89 -50.98 23.79
CA ALA A 751 -59.26 -51.19 24.26
C ALA A 751 -59.82 -52.59 23.93
N ARG A 752 -59.38 -53.20 22.82
CA ARG A 752 -59.79 -54.58 22.44
C ARG A 752 -59.11 -55.67 23.28
N LYS A 753 -57.99 -55.37 23.93
CA LYS A 753 -57.23 -56.31 24.78
C LYS A 753 -57.75 -56.39 26.23
N LEU A 754 -58.78 -55.63 26.61
CA LEU A 754 -59.39 -55.70 27.95
C LEU A 754 -60.28 -56.96 28.08
N PRO A 755 -59.98 -57.90 29.00
CA PRO A 755 -60.77 -59.11 29.15
C PRO A 755 -62.14 -58.79 29.81
N LEU A 756 -63.22 -59.02 29.05
CA LEU A 756 -64.60 -58.96 29.55
C LEU A 756 -64.94 -60.26 30.30
N TYR A 757 -64.50 -60.40 31.55
CA TYR A 757 -64.99 -61.44 32.46
C TYR A 757 -65.66 -60.84 33.70
N GLN A 758 -66.97 -61.08 33.78
CA GLN A 758 -67.88 -61.00 34.93
C GLN A 758 -67.44 -60.11 36.11
N GLN A 759 -67.66 -58.81 36.02
CA GLN A 759 -67.71 -57.94 37.20
C GLN A 759 -69.14 -57.40 37.37
N LYS A 760 -69.75 -57.68 38.54
CA LYS A 760 -71.05 -57.12 38.93
C LYS A 760 -70.96 -55.59 38.95
N ALA A 761 -72.04 -54.91 38.56
CA ALA A 761 -72.16 -53.44 38.50
C ALA A 761 -71.79 -52.68 39.79
N VAL A 762 -71.67 -53.37 40.93
CA VAL A 762 -71.26 -52.81 42.22
C VAL A 762 -69.74 -52.60 42.35
N HIS A 763 -68.91 -53.21 41.50
CA HIS A 763 -67.44 -53.09 41.57
C HIS A 763 -66.84 -51.96 40.69
N LEU A 764 -67.66 -51.25 39.92
CA LEU A 764 -67.25 -50.06 39.14
C LEU A 764 -67.30 -48.75 39.95
N ALA A 765 -67.58 -48.80 41.26
CA ALA A 765 -67.56 -47.64 42.14
C ALA A 765 -66.16 -47.37 42.70
N HIS A 766 -65.22 -47.02 41.83
CA HIS A 766 -64.03 -46.27 42.21
C HIS A 766 -63.79 -45.20 41.15
N SER A 767 -63.77 -43.94 41.60
CA SER A 767 -63.74 -42.74 40.76
C SER A 767 -62.38 -42.56 40.08
N GLY A 768 -62.10 -43.36 39.05
CA GLY A 768 -60.93 -43.23 38.20
C GLY A 768 -59.58 -43.50 38.88
N ILE A 769 -58.55 -43.75 38.07
CA ILE A 769 -57.16 -43.74 38.51
C ILE A 769 -56.65 -42.31 38.35
N ILE A 770 -56.21 -41.67 39.43
CA ILE A 770 -55.44 -40.42 39.34
C ILE A 770 -53.98 -40.79 39.10
N GLY A 771 -53.48 -40.50 37.89
CA GLY A 771 -52.08 -40.66 37.48
C GLY A 771 -51.85 -41.74 36.42
N ARG A 772 -50.88 -41.53 35.52
CA ARG A 772 -50.40 -42.60 34.64
C ARG A 772 -49.93 -43.76 35.54
N GLY A 773 -50.51 -44.95 35.35
CA GLY A 773 -50.13 -46.18 36.07
C GLY A 773 -48.62 -46.40 36.09
N ALA A 774 -48.14 -47.13 37.10
CA ALA A 774 -46.75 -47.47 37.41
C ALA A 774 -45.73 -46.77 36.49
N LYS A 775 -45.08 -45.71 36.99
CA LYS A 775 -43.90 -45.13 36.33
C LYS A 775 -43.01 -46.32 35.93
N ARG A 776 -42.86 -46.56 34.62
CA ARG A 776 -41.76 -47.39 34.11
C ARG A 776 -40.51 -46.74 34.72
N LEU A 777 -39.97 -47.38 35.74
CA LEU A 777 -38.60 -47.13 36.15
C LEU A 777 -37.79 -47.49 34.91
N GLU A 778 -37.29 -46.46 34.21
CA GLU A 778 -36.19 -46.67 33.28
C GLU A 778 -35.11 -47.40 34.07
N VAL A 779 -34.89 -48.66 33.72
CA VAL A 779 -33.71 -49.40 34.15
C VAL A 779 -32.53 -48.67 33.52
N LYS A 780 -31.93 -47.73 34.25
CA LYS A 780 -30.74 -47.03 33.79
C LYS A 780 -29.55 -47.96 33.91
N ASN A 781 -29.02 -48.34 32.76
CA ASN A 781 -27.74 -49.01 32.60
C ASN A 781 -26.65 -48.28 33.42
N VAL A 782 -26.16 -48.94 34.48
CA VAL A 782 -24.95 -48.51 35.20
C VAL A 782 -23.76 -49.00 34.38
N LYS A 783 -23.38 -48.26 33.33
CA LYS A 783 -22.12 -48.48 32.60
C LYS A 783 -21.28 -47.19 32.59
N GLY A 784 -20.00 -47.35 32.93
CA GLY A 784 -18.89 -46.45 32.54
C GLY A 784 -18.49 -45.31 33.49
N GLY A 785 -17.40 -45.47 34.25
CA GLY A 785 -16.57 -44.37 34.77
C GLY A 785 -16.97 -43.65 36.07
N ASN A 786 -18.22 -43.77 36.55
CA ASN A 786 -18.72 -43.02 37.72
C ASN A 786 -17.88 -43.23 39.01
N MET A 787 -17.46 -44.46 39.29
CA MET A 787 -16.64 -44.75 40.48
C MET A 787 -15.27 -44.09 40.41
N MET A 788 -14.63 -44.10 39.22
CA MET A 788 -13.36 -43.43 39.00
C MET A 788 -13.49 -41.91 39.17
N ARG A 789 -14.56 -41.31 38.62
CA ARG A 789 -14.86 -39.88 38.80
C ARG A 789 -15.01 -39.50 40.28
N ARG A 790 -15.72 -40.32 41.08
CA ARG A 790 -15.85 -40.09 42.53
C ARG A 790 -14.50 -40.12 43.23
N LEU A 791 -13.69 -41.16 43.00
CA LEU A 791 -12.39 -41.33 43.65
C LEU A 791 -11.44 -40.17 43.34
N VAL A 792 -11.30 -39.86 42.05
CA VAL A 792 -10.40 -38.80 41.57
C VAL A 792 -10.89 -37.41 42.02
N PHE A 793 -12.20 -37.18 42.08
CA PHE A 793 -12.76 -35.93 42.61
C PHE A 793 -12.51 -35.76 44.11
N PHE A 794 -12.67 -36.81 44.92
CA PHE A 794 -12.36 -36.75 46.36
C PHE A 794 -10.87 -36.56 46.63
N GLU A 795 -10.00 -37.22 45.87
CA GLU A 795 -8.55 -37.00 45.95
C GLU A 795 -8.19 -35.55 45.62
N CYS A 796 -8.79 -35.00 44.55
CA CYS A 796 -8.65 -33.62 44.15
C CYS A 796 -9.11 -32.64 45.25
N LEU A 797 -10.29 -32.87 45.84
CA LEU A 797 -10.82 -32.06 46.94
C LEU A 797 -9.90 -32.10 48.16
N GLN A 798 -9.37 -33.28 48.51
CA GLN A 798 -8.41 -33.42 49.60
C GLN A 798 -7.14 -32.60 49.35
N ARG A 799 -6.64 -32.58 48.11
CA ARG A 799 -5.47 -31.75 47.74
C ARG A 799 -5.75 -30.26 47.88
N PHE A 800 -6.92 -29.78 47.44
CA PHE A 800 -7.28 -28.35 47.58
C PHE A 800 -7.54 -27.93 49.03
N CYS A 801 -8.06 -28.83 49.88
CA CYS A 801 -8.32 -28.57 51.30
C CYS A 801 -7.08 -28.69 52.20
N SER A 802 -5.94 -29.11 51.66
CA SER A 802 -4.72 -29.39 52.43
C SER A 802 -3.56 -28.48 52.01
N THR A 803 -2.58 -28.32 52.90
CA THR A 803 -1.28 -27.67 52.64
C THR A 803 -0.16 -28.63 53.02
N VAL A 804 0.93 -28.60 52.26
CA VAL A 804 2.11 -29.43 52.54
C VAL A 804 2.92 -28.75 53.65
N GLY A 805 3.02 -29.41 54.81
CA GLY A 805 3.89 -28.96 55.90
C GLY A 805 5.38 -29.17 55.58
N PRO A 806 6.30 -28.63 56.41
CA PRO A 806 7.75 -28.78 56.23
C PRO A 806 8.22 -30.24 56.13
N ASP A 807 7.48 -31.18 56.71
CA ASP A 807 7.76 -32.63 56.69
C ASP A 807 7.09 -33.38 55.52
N ARG A 808 6.59 -32.68 54.49
CA ARG A 808 5.84 -33.24 53.35
C ARG A 808 4.49 -33.92 53.69
N ASN A 809 4.00 -33.79 54.93
CA ASN A 809 2.69 -34.26 55.33
C ASN A 809 1.58 -33.26 54.93
N LEU A 810 0.41 -33.77 54.52
CA LEU A 810 -0.79 -32.97 54.23
C LEU A 810 -1.43 -32.50 55.54
N ILE A 811 -1.43 -31.20 55.79
CA ILE A 811 -2.08 -30.56 56.94
C ILE A 811 -3.36 -29.88 56.45
N PRO A 812 -4.52 -30.06 57.12
CA PRO A 812 -5.75 -29.33 56.79
C PRO A 812 -5.51 -27.81 56.83
N PHE A 813 -5.94 -27.08 55.79
CA PHE A 813 -5.66 -25.64 55.64
C PHE A 813 -6.12 -24.80 56.86
N GLN A 814 -7.23 -25.19 57.49
CA GLN A 814 -7.76 -24.54 58.70
C GLN A 814 -6.84 -24.65 59.92
N GLN A 815 -5.93 -25.61 59.99
CA GLN A 815 -4.95 -25.73 61.09
C GLN A 815 -3.77 -24.78 60.91
N VAL A 816 -3.38 -24.44 59.68
CA VAL A 816 -2.26 -23.52 59.39
C VAL A 816 -2.63 -22.07 59.73
N HIS A 817 -3.89 -21.68 59.52
CA HIS A 817 -4.37 -20.33 59.82
C HIS A 817 -4.52 -20.03 61.33
N LYS A 818 -4.41 -21.05 62.20
CA LYS A 818 -4.36 -20.89 63.66
C LYS A 818 -2.94 -20.68 64.20
N GLN A 819 -1.91 -20.84 63.37
CA GLN A 819 -0.49 -20.69 63.75
C GLN A 819 0.21 -19.47 63.13
N LEU A 820 -0.47 -18.74 62.24
CA LEU A 820 -0.18 -17.36 61.83
C LEU A 820 -1.13 -16.42 62.55
#